data_AF-D9X4P0-F1
#
_entry.id   AF-D9X4P0-F1
#
_cell.length_a   1.000
_cell.length_b   1.000
_cell.length_c   1.000
_cell.angle_alpha   90.00
_cell.angle_beta   90.00
_cell.angle_gamma   90.00
#
_symmetry.space_group_name_H-M   'P 1'
#
loop_
_entity.id
_entity.type
_entity.pdbx_description
1 polymer ?
#
loop_
_entity_poly.entity_id
_entity_poly.type
_entity_poly.pdbx_seq_one_letter_code
_entity_poly.pdbx_strand_id
1 'polypeptide(L)'
;MFTRFDAAPLVGAVAGAAAGAARSTARTVTSVYGSTRRVRNVARNALTGGQHWTAGQRVHVALRRAEGEAGPLARKVAWELLEHPDVVTAYWDEGLSRLVITAVEDAATDRVTERAAELAARFGLSEGADPVAQEATHPGDPGEVRATAAAILLDAAGAAGALTGRSLVLPPTSRVVTATVTLLRENPRFRALLQQRFGRSGTEIVLAAANAAAHGAGQTPLALVLDGVLRGAQLTEAVSRAAAFDALHDDLVLERRTSLPYPADTRPPLRVTPAQEYASHASTGSLAGAAAALLVTHDATDAAEAVLAGSPKAARYGPAAFNATLGTFLAHSRILVRSGERLRQLEIADALVLHADALRSRRPTAGHDSDGLPDDPVDPFAEAVLDAARRAGLHVVIVGGSDLKDITRLADEVAPSGKTLTEVVRALQDDAHVVVTVARLSESGEGHVAAGLPAGDVAIALTDGRTAVSWGADVLAPGGLADVWRLLTAIPAARRVGRRSQTLARAGAALSGLLVARGGQAPRRPGLWALTRHAPVNIAAANALLAGWLEATRVARATPPPPRLHIPWHALEPEEARDRLGPTGPDEEPRGIALLADRSRQQAAHLARHPLLTPARWTWQATGAVRRELDDPLTPVLATGAVASALLGSLIDALLVVGAMDLNAVTGGLQRLRAEQALARLAARQQPKARRREGRTRTVTVDAARLRPGDEITLGAGDVVPADARLLDIEGLEVDESALTGESLPVTKAPDATPGAPVAQRAGMVFEGTTVVAGNATALVVATGEQTEAGRAVTLAARTPPPAGVQARLQELTRKALP
;
A
#
# COMPACT_ATOMS: atom_id res chain seq x y z
N MET A 1 -57.45 -6.83 -5.65
CA MET A 1 -57.25 -6.81 -4.18
C MET A 1 -55.83 -7.26 -3.85
N PHE A 2 -54.83 -6.42 -4.15
CA PHE A 2 -53.44 -6.58 -3.72
C PHE A 2 -52.84 -5.17 -3.71
N THR A 3 -53.24 -4.40 -2.70
CA THR A 3 -52.79 -3.03 -2.42
C THR A 3 -51.77 -3.07 -1.30
N ARG A 4 -50.77 -2.17 -1.39
CA ARG A 4 -49.77 -1.83 -0.36
C ARG A 4 -48.71 -2.90 -0.08
N PHE A 5 -47.67 -2.93 -0.91
CA PHE A 5 -46.33 -3.23 -0.38
C PHE A 5 -45.85 -1.97 0.33
N ASP A 6 -45.81 -2.01 1.66
CA ASP A 6 -45.22 -0.95 2.47
C ASP A 6 -43.77 -0.71 2.01
N ALA A 7 -43.45 0.55 1.72
CA ALA A 7 -42.09 1.01 1.42
C ALA A 7 -41.20 1.09 2.68
N ALA A 8 -41.80 0.91 3.87
CA ALA A 8 -41.13 0.94 5.17
C ALA A 8 -40.01 -0.12 5.34
N PRO A 9 -40.17 -1.41 4.97
CA PRO A 9 -39.10 -2.40 5.06
C PRO A 9 -37.90 -2.12 4.14
N LEU A 10 -38.10 -1.46 2.99
CA LEU A 10 -37.03 -1.18 2.04
C LEU A 10 -36.26 0.11 2.40
N VAL A 11 -36.96 1.13 2.91
CA VAL A 11 -36.36 2.30 3.54
C VAL A 11 -35.61 1.91 4.83
N GLY A 12 -36.17 0.99 5.62
CA GLY A 12 -35.52 0.40 6.80
C GLY A 12 -34.32 -0.49 6.49
N ALA A 13 -34.34 -1.22 5.36
CA ALA A 13 -33.20 -2.04 4.92
C ALA A 13 -32.07 -1.20 4.31
N VAL A 14 -32.38 -0.12 3.59
CA VAL A 14 -31.36 0.79 3.02
C VAL A 14 -30.79 1.72 4.10
N ALA A 15 -31.61 2.26 5.00
CA ALA A 15 -31.14 2.95 6.20
C ALA A 15 -30.41 2.00 7.16
N GLY A 16 -30.85 0.74 7.26
CA GLY A 16 -30.22 -0.31 8.04
C GLY A 16 -28.91 -0.83 7.45
N ALA A 17 -28.74 -0.82 6.12
CA ALA A 17 -27.50 -1.16 5.43
C ALA A 17 -26.51 0.02 5.39
N ALA A 18 -26.98 1.26 5.24
CA ALA A 18 -26.15 2.46 5.33
C ALA A 18 -25.73 2.74 6.78
N ALA A 19 -26.64 2.62 7.75
CA ALA A 19 -26.30 2.68 9.17
C ALA A 19 -25.62 1.40 9.66
N GLY A 20 -25.84 0.25 9.02
CA GLY A 20 -25.16 -1.02 9.30
C GLY A 20 -23.73 -1.05 8.78
N ALA A 21 -23.47 -0.47 7.61
CA ALA A 21 -22.12 -0.23 7.08
C ALA A 21 -21.44 0.91 7.83
N ALA A 22 -22.12 2.03 8.12
CA ALA A 22 -21.54 3.09 8.94
C ALA A 22 -21.28 2.64 10.39
N ARG A 23 -22.16 1.84 11.01
CA ARG A 23 -21.94 1.28 12.36
C ARG A 23 -21.02 0.08 12.35
N SER A 24 -20.96 -0.77 11.32
CA SER A 24 -19.98 -1.87 11.27
C SER A 24 -18.60 -1.31 10.96
N THR A 25 -18.49 -0.30 10.10
CA THR A 25 -17.22 0.41 9.87
C THR A 25 -16.83 1.19 11.13
N ALA A 26 -17.73 1.94 11.76
CA ALA A 26 -17.44 2.63 13.01
C ALA A 26 -17.17 1.70 14.22
N ARG A 27 -17.83 0.53 14.33
CA ARG A 27 -17.61 -0.47 15.41
C ARG A 27 -16.42 -1.39 15.15
N THR A 28 -16.10 -1.69 13.88
CA THR A 28 -14.87 -2.42 13.52
C THR A 28 -13.65 -1.51 13.62
N VAL A 29 -13.80 -0.20 13.34
CA VAL A 29 -12.75 0.83 13.49
C VAL A 29 -12.51 1.23 14.95
N THR A 30 -13.53 1.26 15.82
CA THR A 30 -13.31 1.49 17.26
C THR A 30 -12.77 0.26 18.02
N SER A 31 -12.78 -0.92 17.41
CA SER A 31 -12.36 -2.17 18.06
C SER A 31 -10.86 -2.46 17.99
N VAL A 32 -10.08 -1.79 17.13
CA VAL A 32 -8.73 -2.27 16.76
C VAL A 32 -7.57 -1.34 17.16
N TYR A 33 -7.81 -0.11 17.65
CA TYR A 33 -6.74 0.67 18.30
C TYR A 33 -7.22 1.52 19.48
N GLY A 34 -6.32 1.72 20.43
CA GLY A 34 -6.52 2.48 21.66
C GLY A 34 -6.94 3.94 21.45
N SER A 35 -8.14 4.21 21.96
CA SER A 35 -8.65 5.44 22.56
C SER A 35 -9.63 6.25 21.69
N THR A 36 -10.90 6.06 22.00
CA THR A 36 -12.01 7.00 21.76
C THR A 36 -11.62 8.47 22.00
N ARG A 37 -10.64 8.74 22.89
CA ARG A 37 -10.06 10.06 23.13
C ARG A 37 -9.46 10.70 21.87
N ARG A 38 -8.65 9.99 21.08
CA ARG A 38 -7.98 10.56 19.90
C ARG A 38 -8.96 10.92 18.79
N VAL A 39 -9.89 10.01 18.49
CA VAL A 39 -10.97 10.28 17.53
C VAL A 39 -11.84 11.46 17.99
N ARG A 40 -12.11 11.56 19.30
CA ARG A 40 -12.80 12.71 19.88
C ARG A 40 -12.02 14.01 19.71
N ASN A 41 -10.70 14.01 19.85
CA ASN A 41 -9.86 15.19 19.62
C ASN A 41 -9.93 15.64 18.15
N VAL A 42 -9.82 14.69 17.20
CA VAL A 42 -9.96 14.97 15.77
C VAL A 42 -11.35 15.58 15.46
N ALA A 43 -12.41 14.98 16.00
CA ALA A 43 -13.76 15.49 15.84
C ALA A 43 -13.94 16.89 16.45
N ARG A 44 -13.36 17.15 17.62
CA ARG A 44 -13.35 18.48 18.25
C ARG A 44 -12.68 19.51 17.35
N ASN A 45 -11.46 19.24 16.88
CA ASN A 45 -10.74 20.15 15.98
C ASN A 45 -11.53 20.41 14.68
N ALA A 46 -12.25 19.41 14.18
CA ALA A 46 -13.15 19.56 13.04
C ALA A 46 -14.42 20.38 13.32
N LEU A 47 -14.85 20.51 14.57
CA LEU A 47 -15.99 21.38 14.91
C LEU A 47 -15.55 22.82 15.18
N THR A 48 -14.35 23.04 15.73
CA THR A 48 -13.85 24.36 16.17
C THR A 48 -13.24 25.21 15.06
N GLY A 49 -13.33 24.80 13.79
CA GLY A 49 -12.89 25.65 12.69
C GLY A 49 -11.44 25.45 12.22
N GLY A 50 -10.61 24.76 13.00
CA GLY A 50 -9.21 24.44 12.67
C GLY A 50 -8.24 25.61 12.76
N GLN A 51 -8.57 26.68 13.51
CA GLN A 51 -7.63 27.80 13.73
C GLN A 51 -6.37 27.33 14.47
N HIS A 52 -6.54 26.48 15.47
CA HIS A 52 -5.47 25.81 16.20
C HIS A 52 -5.69 24.31 16.23
N TRP A 53 -4.60 23.54 16.26
CA TRP A 53 -4.69 22.10 16.52
C TRP A 53 -4.56 21.87 18.02
N THR A 54 -5.50 21.11 18.60
CA THR A 54 -5.48 20.78 20.03
C THR A 54 -5.61 19.28 20.27
N ALA A 55 -4.87 18.73 21.22
CA ALA A 55 -4.96 17.33 21.63
C ALA A 55 -4.61 17.15 23.11
N GLY A 56 -5.62 17.35 23.97
CA GLY A 56 -5.42 17.37 25.41
C GLY A 56 -4.71 18.67 25.83
N GLN A 57 -3.56 18.53 26.47
CA GLN A 57 -2.68 19.62 26.91
C GLN A 57 -1.88 20.27 25.77
N ARG A 58 -1.88 19.67 24.56
CA ARG A 58 -1.01 20.08 23.45
C ARG A 58 -1.76 21.01 22.49
N VAL A 59 -1.10 22.09 22.09
CA VAL A 59 -1.62 23.11 21.19
C VAL A 59 -0.59 23.49 20.14
N HIS A 60 -0.99 23.50 18.87
CA HIS A 60 -0.18 24.08 17.78
C HIS A 60 -0.85 25.33 17.22
N VAL A 61 -0.14 26.45 17.31
CA VAL A 61 -0.59 27.75 16.80
C VAL A 61 0.17 28.07 15.52
N ALA A 62 -0.57 28.36 14.44
CA ALA A 62 0.02 28.86 13.20
C ALA A 62 0.23 30.37 13.30
N LEU A 63 1.49 30.77 13.23
CA LEU A 63 1.89 32.18 13.24
C LEU A 63 2.46 32.53 11.87
N ARG A 64 1.99 33.64 11.31
CA ARG A 64 2.49 34.19 10.05
C ARG A 64 2.85 35.66 10.21
N ARG A 65 3.76 36.09 9.36
CA ARG A 65 4.16 37.50 9.24
C ARG A 65 3.72 38.03 7.87
N ALA A 66 3.39 39.31 7.79
CA ALA A 66 3.04 39.94 6.52
C ALA A 66 4.24 40.04 5.57
N GLU A 67 5.44 40.29 6.11
CA GLU A 67 6.69 40.40 5.36
C GLU A 67 7.84 39.76 6.15
N GLY A 68 8.60 38.85 5.52
CA GLY A 68 9.76 38.16 6.10
C GLY A 68 9.41 36.92 6.93
N GLU A 69 10.43 36.27 7.48
CA GLU A 69 10.29 34.99 8.20
C GLU A 69 9.65 35.17 9.59
N ALA A 70 8.71 34.29 9.93
CA ALA A 70 8.04 34.27 11.23
C ALA A 70 8.89 33.62 12.34
N GLY A 71 9.78 32.69 11.99
CA GLY A 71 10.51 31.85 12.95
C GLY A 71 11.30 32.59 14.04
N PRO A 72 12.16 33.58 13.69
CA PRO A 72 12.93 34.32 14.69
C PRO A 72 12.07 35.05 15.74
N LEU A 73 10.92 35.60 15.32
CA LEU A 73 9.99 36.28 16.22
C LEU A 73 9.13 35.28 17.01
N ALA A 74 8.72 34.18 16.37
CA ALA A 74 7.98 33.12 17.03
C ALA A 74 8.79 32.43 18.14
N ARG A 75 10.12 32.32 17.99
CA ARG A 75 11.02 31.90 19.08
C ARG A 75 10.99 32.84 20.28
N LYS A 76 10.89 34.16 20.05
CA LYS A 76 10.74 35.14 21.14
C LYS A 76 9.39 35.00 21.84
N VAL A 77 8.31 34.79 21.07
CA VAL A 77 6.97 34.48 21.61
C VAL A 77 7.02 33.22 22.48
N ALA A 78 7.66 32.15 22.00
CA ALA A 78 7.82 30.92 22.75
C ALA A 78 8.56 31.13 24.08
N TRP A 79 9.65 31.92 24.05
CA TRP A 79 10.44 32.21 25.25
C TRP A 79 9.66 33.03 26.28
N GLU A 80 8.90 34.06 25.87
CA GLU A 80 8.00 34.80 26.79
C GLU A 80 6.84 33.91 27.31
N LEU A 81 6.35 32.95 26.52
CA LEU A 81 5.30 32.03 26.96
C LEU A 81 5.75 31.07 28.05
N LEU A 82 7.03 30.69 28.08
CA LEU A 82 7.58 29.81 29.11
C LEU A 82 7.51 30.41 30.52
N GLU A 83 7.41 31.74 30.64
CA GLU A 83 7.23 32.41 31.93
C GLU A 83 5.80 32.29 32.49
N HIS A 84 4.84 31.83 31.68
CA HIS A 84 3.45 31.69 32.08
C HIS A 84 3.24 30.41 32.93
N PRO A 85 2.54 30.48 34.09
CA PRO A 85 2.44 29.35 35.03
C PRO A 85 1.70 28.13 34.45
N ASP A 86 0.80 28.35 33.48
CA ASP A 86 0.04 27.28 32.83
C ASP A 86 0.79 26.60 31.65
N VAL A 87 2.06 26.96 31.39
CA VAL A 87 2.86 26.42 30.27
C VAL A 87 3.97 25.51 30.78
N VAL A 88 4.03 24.28 30.28
CA VAL A 88 5.09 23.30 30.56
C VAL A 88 6.24 23.44 29.56
N THR A 89 5.91 23.49 28.27
CA THR A 89 6.86 23.72 27.19
C THR A 89 6.26 24.62 26.13
N ALA A 90 7.07 25.50 25.55
CA ALA A 90 6.71 26.30 24.40
C ALA A 90 7.97 26.48 23.53
N TYR A 91 7.88 26.09 22.26
CA TYR A 91 8.98 26.27 21.30
C TYR A 91 8.43 26.43 19.88
N TRP A 92 9.26 26.99 19.01
CA TRP A 92 8.96 27.09 17.58
C TRP A 92 9.49 25.84 16.86
N ASP A 93 8.59 25.08 16.22
CA ASP A 93 8.96 23.97 15.35
C ASP A 93 9.13 24.51 13.93
N GLU A 94 10.39 24.60 13.46
CA GLU A 94 10.72 25.11 12.12
C GLU A 94 10.04 24.28 11.02
N GLY A 95 9.99 22.97 11.23
CA GLY A 95 9.51 22.01 10.24
C GLY A 95 8.01 22.07 9.97
N LEU A 96 7.23 22.20 11.04
CA LEU A 96 5.79 22.45 10.99
C LEU A 96 5.46 23.93 10.76
N SER A 97 6.46 24.82 10.94
CA SER A 97 6.30 26.27 10.94
C SER A 97 5.18 26.71 11.90
N ARG A 98 5.22 26.16 13.13
CA ARG A 98 4.20 26.39 14.16
C ARG A 98 4.82 26.53 15.54
N LEU A 99 4.14 27.32 16.36
CA LEU A 99 4.40 27.40 17.78
C LEU A 99 3.75 26.19 18.46
N VAL A 100 4.58 25.33 19.05
CA VAL A 100 4.15 24.13 19.78
C VAL A 100 4.14 24.44 21.27
N ILE A 101 2.99 24.25 21.91
CA ILE A 101 2.77 24.56 23.32
C ILE A 101 2.20 23.33 24.02
N THR A 102 2.74 23.01 25.19
CA THR A 102 2.19 22.03 26.11
C THR A 102 1.76 22.75 27.38
N ALA A 103 0.45 22.77 27.65
CA ALA A 103 -0.13 23.34 28.86
C ALA A 103 -0.05 22.36 30.05
N VAL A 104 -0.15 22.89 31.27
CA VAL A 104 -0.14 22.07 32.50
C VAL A 104 -1.37 21.16 32.58
N GLU A 105 -2.52 21.60 32.06
CA GLU A 105 -3.77 20.83 32.05
C GLU A 105 -4.65 21.15 30.83
N ASP A 106 -5.51 20.20 30.43
CA ASP A 106 -6.42 20.34 29.29
C ASP A 106 -7.32 21.60 29.40
N ALA A 107 -7.63 22.08 30.62
CA ALA A 107 -8.49 23.24 30.87
C ALA A 107 -7.78 24.59 30.71
N ALA A 108 -6.44 24.61 30.73
CA ALA A 108 -5.64 25.82 30.59
C ALA A 108 -5.31 26.15 29.12
N THR A 109 -5.46 25.17 28.22
CA THR A 109 -5.21 25.26 26.78
C THR A 109 -5.78 26.52 26.14
N ASP A 110 -7.04 26.88 26.41
CA ASP A 110 -7.67 28.05 25.79
C ASP A 110 -7.03 29.37 26.26
N ARG A 111 -6.76 29.50 27.57
CA ARG A 111 -6.09 30.68 28.15
C ARG A 111 -4.68 30.85 27.61
N VAL A 112 -3.93 29.76 27.52
CA VAL A 112 -2.56 29.76 26.98
C VAL A 112 -2.55 30.14 25.51
N THR A 113 -3.55 29.69 24.74
CA THR A 113 -3.67 30.01 23.31
C THR A 113 -4.01 31.49 23.10
N GLU A 114 -4.94 32.04 23.87
CA GLU A 114 -5.26 33.47 23.87
C GLU A 114 -4.02 34.31 24.21
N ARG A 115 -3.28 33.92 25.25
CA ARG A 115 -2.02 34.58 25.61
C ARG A 115 -0.97 34.50 24.49
N ALA A 116 -0.85 33.36 23.83
CA ALA A 116 0.06 33.20 22.69
C ALA A 116 -0.31 34.14 21.54
N ALA A 117 -1.61 34.31 21.25
CA ALA A 117 -2.10 35.22 20.22
C ALA A 117 -1.80 36.69 20.56
N GLU A 118 -2.00 37.11 21.82
CA GLU A 118 -1.63 38.45 22.29
C GLU A 118 -0.13 38.74 22.14
N LEU A 119 0.70 37.78 22.53
CA LEU A 119 2.15 37.89 22.41
C LEU A 119 2.57 37.94 20.94
N ALA A 120 2.01 37.07 20.10
CA ALA A 120 2.25 37.10 18.66
C ALA A 120 1.92 38.48 18.05
N ALA A 121 0.76 39.05 18.41
CA ALA A 121 0.36 40.38 17.94
C ALA A 121 1.34 41.48 18.38
N ARG A 122 1.85 41.43 19.62
CA ARG A 122 2.88 42.37 20.11
C ARG A 122 4.16 42.34 19.28
N PHE A 123 4.54 41.16 18.77
CA PHE A 123 5.71 40.99 17.90
C PHE A 123 5.40 41.19 16.40
N GLY A 124 4.19 41.63 16.04
CA GLY A 124 3.79 41.85 14.64
C GLY A 124 3.51 40.56 13.86
N LEU A 125 3.24 39.46 14.56
CA LEU A 125 2.77 38.21 13.98
C LEU A 125 1.24 38.17 14.03
N SER A 126 0.64 37.53 13.04
CA SER A 126 -0.80 37.28 12.97
C SER A 126 -1.07 35.79 12.95
N GLU A 127 -2.24 35.39 13.44
CA GLU A 127 -2.65 34.00 13.33
C GLU A 127 -3.04 33.64 11.90
N GLY A 128 -2.74 32.39 11.54
CA GLY A 128 -3.11 31.79 10.27
C GLY A 128 -1.91 31.17 9.56
N ALA A 129 -2.18 30.14 8.76
CA ALA A 129 -1.19 29.59 7.86
C ALA A 129 -0.92 30.56 6.70
N ASP A 130 0.31 30.57 6.19
CA ASP A 130 0.65 31.31 4.99
C ASP A 130 -0.17 30.77 3.78
N PRO A 131 -0.91 31.61 3.03
CA PRO A 131 -1.65 31.19 1.84
C PRO A 131 -0.77 30.54 0.76
N VAL A 132 0.51 30.91 0.68
CA VAL A 132 1.47 30.34 -0.28
C VAL A 132 1.91 28.93 0.14
N ALA A 133 1.85 28.62 1.44
CA ALA A 133 2.22 27.32 2.01
C ALA A 133 1.06 26.28 2.04
N GLN A 134 0.08 26.39 1.13
CA GLN A 134 -1.09 25.49 1.06
C GLN A 134 -0.75 24.01 0.81
N GLU A 135 0.48 23.66 0.43
CA GLU A 135 0.97 22.27 0.35
C GLU A 135 1.64 21.79 1.65
N ALA A 136 1.99 22.69 2.56
CA ALA A 136 2.51 22.40 3.89
C ALA A 136 1.37 22.24 4.94
N THR A 137 0.26 21.63 4.56
CA THR A 137 -0.88 21.42 5.46
C THR A 137 -0.44 20.64 6.70
N HIS A 138 -0.84 21.14 7.87
CA HIS A 138 -0.56 20.51 9.15
C HIS A 138 -1.05 19.04 9.14
N PRO A 139 -0.26 18.05 9.59
CA PRO A 139 -0.65 16.64 9.50
C PRO A 139 -1.94 16.28 10.24
N GLY A 140 -2.27 17.04 11.29
CA GLY A 140 -3.53 16.94 12.03
C GLY A 140 -4.63 17.92 11.59
N ASP A 141 -4.51 18.59 10.44
CA ASP A 141 -5.50 19.55 9.96
C ASP A 141 -6.88 18.90 9.79
N PRO A 142 -7.94 19.41 10.47
CA PRO A 142 -9.28 18.89 10.30
C PRO A 142 -9.98 19.31 8.99
N GLY A 143 -9.35 20.13 8.15
CA GLY A 143 -9.92 20.61 6.88
C GLY A 143 -10.49 19.51 5.99
N GLU A 144 -9.76 18.41 5.78
CA GLU A 144 -10.22 17.27 4.98
C GLU A 144 -11.37 16.50 5.66
N VAL A 145 -11.29 16.32 6.98
CA VAL A 145 -12.33 15.65 7.77
C VAL A 145 -13.66 16.39 7.65
N ARG A 146 -13.64 17.71 7.81
CA ARG A 146 -14.83 18.57 7.69
C ARG A 146 -15.44 18.52 6.30
N ALA A 147 -14.62 18.76 5.26
CA ALA A 147 -15.11 18.80 3.88
C ALA A 147 -15.74 17.46 3.48
N THR A 148 -15.10 16.35 3.87
CA THR A 148 -15.60 15.00 3.56
C THR A 148 -16.86 14.67 4.37
N ALA A 149 -16.92 15.02 5.66
CA ALA A 149 -18.12 14.82 6.48
C ALA A 149 -19.31 15.65 5.98
N ALA A 150 -19.09 16.92 5.63
CA ALA A 150 -20.11 17.78 5.04
C ALA A 150 -20.63 17.21 3.71
N ALA A 151 -19.73 16.72 2.84
CA ALA A 151 -20.11 16.08 1.58
C ALA A 151 -20.96 14.82 1.79
N ILE A 152 -20.66 13.97 2.78
CA ILE A 152 -21.48 12.80 3.12
C ILE A 152 -22.89 13.22 3.56
N LEU A 153 -23.00 14.26 4.40
CA LEU A 153 -24.29 14.77 4.84
C LEU A 153 -25.12 15.32 3.66
N LEU A 154 -24.47 16.00 2.72
CA LEU A 154 -25.10 16.48 1.49
C LEU A 154 -25.57 15.31 0.62
N ASP A 155 -24.74 14.29 0.39
CA ASP A 155 -25.10 13.11 -0.39
C ASP A 155 -26.28 12.34 0.28
N ALA A 156 -26.29 12.24 1.61
CA ALA A 156 -27.39 11.64 2.37
C ALA A 156 -28.68 12.45 2.27
N ALA A 157 -28.61 13.78 2.38
CA ALA A 157 -29.74 14.67 2.20
C ALA A 157 -30.30 14.60 0.77
N GLY A 158 -29.43 14.57 -0.23
CA GLY A 158 -29.82 14.38 -1.63
C GLY A 158 -30.49 13.03 -1.87
N ALA A 159 -29.96 11.95 -1.30
CA ALA A 159 -30.54 10.61 -1.41
C ALA A 159 -31.91 10.51 -0.71
N ALA A 160 -32.05 11.12 0.47
CA ALA A 160 -33.33 11.23 1.17
C ALA A 160 -34.33 12.07 0.35
N GLY A 161 -33.91 13.21 -0.18
CA GLY A 161 -34.72 14.06 -1.06
C GLY A 161 -35.20 13.32 -2.31
N ALA A 162 -34.35 12.52 -2.94
CA ALA A 162 -34.71 11.66 -4.08
C ALA A 162 -35.80 10.63 -3.70
N LEU A 163 -35.64 9.96 -2.56
CA LEU A 163 -36.61 8.98 -2.07
C LEU A 163 -37.94 9.63 -1.70
N THR A 164 -37.90 10.75 -0.97
CA THR A 164 -39.09 11.51 -0.57
C THR A 164 -39.83 12.08 -1.77
N GLY A 165 -39.12 12.72 -2.71
CA GLY A 165 -39.73 13.25 -3.93
C GLY A 165 -40.41 12.15 -4.74
N ARG A 166 -39.83 10.95 -4.76
CA ARG A 166 -40.45 9.77 -5.37
C ARG A 166 -41.68 9.28 -4.61
N SER A 167 -41.60 9.19 -3.28
CA SER A 167 -42.74 8.78 -2.44
C SER A 167 -43.92 9.75 -2.55
N LEU A 168 -43.63 11.04 -2.76
CA LEU A 168 -44.62 12.10 -2.99
C LEU A 168 -45.02 12.24 -4.46
N VAL A 169 -44.50 11.40 -5.37
CA VAL A 169 -44.78 11.41 -6.81
C VAL A 169 -44.52 12.79 -7.44
N LEU A 170 -43.50 13.50 -6.94
CA LEU A 170 -43.06 14.76 -7.55
C LEU A 170 -42.39 14.48 -8.91
N PRO A 171 -42.56 15.36 -9.91
CA PRO A 171 -41.88 15.22 -11.19
C PRO A 171 -40.35 15.36 -11.01
N PRO A 172 -39.53 14.46 -11.58
CA PRO A 172 -38.08 14.59 -11.51
C PRO A 172 -37.60 15.77 -12.37
N THR A 173 -36.50 16.40 -11.97
CA THR A 173 -35.86 17.46 -12.76
C THR A 173 -35.28 16.90 -14.07
N SER A 174 -35.12 17.77 -15.07
CA SER A 174 -34.56 17.40 -16.37
C SER A 174 -33.20 16.71 -16.26
N ARG A 175 -33.04 15.60 -16.99
CA ARG A 175 -31.79 14.82 -17.10
C ARG A 175 -30.60 15.67 -17.57
N VAL A 176 -30.87 16.71 -18.36
CA VAL A 176 -29.86 17.66 -18.84
C VAL A 176 -29.17 18.36 -17.67
N VAL A 177 -29.89 18.69 -16.60
CA VAL A 177 -29.33 19.32 -15.40
C VAL A 177 -28.37 18.37 -14.70
N THR A 178 -28.78 17.11 -14.48
CA THR A 178 -27.94 16.09 -13.85
C THR A 178 -26.68 15.80 -14.66
N ALA A 179 -26.80 15.67 -15.98
CA ALA A 179 -25.67 15.46 -16.88
C ALA A 179 -24.70 16.66 -16.88
N THR A 180 -25.22 17.89 -16.91
CA THR A 180 -24.41 19.12 -16.87
C THR A 180 -23.63 19.25 -15.58
N VAL A 181 -24.29 19.04 -14.42
CA VAL A 181 -23.62 19.09 -13.12
C VAL A 181 -22.55 17.99 -13.01
N THR A 182 -22.83 16.80 -13.53
CA THR A 182 -21.85 15.71 -13.58
C THR A 182 -20.64 16.11 -14.43
N LEU A 183 -20.85 16.64 -15.63
CA LEU A 183 -19.75 17.10 -16.51
C LEU A 183 -18.90 18.21 -15.87
N LEU A 184 -19.54 19.19 -15.25
CA LEU A 184 -18.84 20.28 -14.55
C LEU A 184 -17.98 19.74 -13.41
N ARG A 185 -18.53 18.84 -12.57
CA ARG A 185 -17.79 18.17 -11.48
C ARG A 185 -16.59 17.39 -12.00
N GLU A 186 -16.73 16.76 -13.17
CA GLU A 186 -15.70 15.90 -13.76
C GLU A 186 -14.63 16.67 -14.54
N ASN A 187 -14.85 17.95 -14.84
CA ASN A 187 -13.93 18.81 -15.59
C ASN A 187 -12.80 19.36 -14.69
N PRO A 188 -11.52 19.07 -14.98
CA PRO A 188 -10.40 19.51 -14.15
C PRO A 188 -10.22 21.02 -14.14
N ARG A 189 -10.48 21.72 -15.26
CA ARG A 189 -10.36 23.19 -15.35
C ARG A 189 -11.40 23.89 -14.48
N PHE A 190 -12.63 23.37 -14.47
CA PHE A 190 -13.69 23.90 -13.62
C PHE A 190 -13.35 23.73 -12.14
N ARG A 191 -12.80 22.57 -11.76
CA ARG A 191 -12.34 22.33 -10.38
C ARG A 191 -11.22 23.30 -9.98
N ALA A 192 -10.25 23.54 -10.86
CA ALA A 192 -9.17 24.50 -10.61
C ALA A 192 -9.69 25.93 -10.39
N LEU A 193 -10.67 26.38 -11.19
CA LEU A 193 -11.34 27.68 -11.02
C LEU A 193 -12.05 27.79 -9.67
N LEU A 194 -12.75 26.73 -9.24
CA LEU A 194 -13.38 26.70 -7.92
C LEU A 194 -12.35 26.71 -6.79
N GLN A 195 -11.24 25.98 -6.95
CA GLN A 195 -10.15 25.93 -5.96
C GLN A 195 -9.52 27.31 -5.75
N GLN A 196 -9.33 28.09 -6.81
CA GLN A 196 -8.84 29.48 -6.70
C GLN A 196 -9.80 30.37 -5.91
N ARG A 197 -11.12 30.14 -6.00
CA ARG A 197 -12.15 31.00 -5.38
C ARG A 197 -12.54 30.58 -3.97
N PHE A 198 -12.66 29.28 -3.72
CA PHE A 198 -13.23 28.71 -2.49
C PHE A 198 -12.22 27.86 -1.70
N GLY A 199 -10.98 27.74 -2.17
CA GLY A 199 -9.98 26.82 -1.62
C GLY A 199 -10.31 25.34 -1.87
N ARG A 200 -9.44 24.44 -1.44
CA ARG A 200 -9.60 22.97 -1.62
C ARG A 200 -10.86 22.45 -0.91
N SER A 201 -10.99 22.70 0.39
CA SER A 201 -12.13 22.24 1.19
C SER A 201 -13.47 22.84 0.76
N GLY A 202 -13.51 24.13 0.44
CA GLY A 202 -14.74 24.79 -0.01
C GLY A 202 -15.22 24.28 -1.37
N THR A 203 -14.28 24.03 -2.30
CA THR A 203 -14.60 23.44 -3.61
C THR A 203 -15.26 22.06 -3.49
N GLU A 204 -14.75 21.19 -2.60
CA GLU A 204 -15.36 19.88 -2.37
C GLU A 204 -16.79 19.97 -1.86
N ILE A 205 -17.07 20.91 -0.94
CA ILE A 205 -18.42 21.13 -0.40
C ILE A 205 -19.36 21.65 -1.49
N VAL A 206 -18.94 22.63 -2.28
CA VAL A 206 -19.74 23.20 -3.38
C VAL A 206 -20.06 22.12 -4.43
N LEU A 207 -19.07 21.32 -4.82
CA LEU A 207 -19.27 20.23 -5.78
C LEU A 207 -20.17 19.13 -5.21
N ALA A 208 -20.03 18.79 -3.93
CA ALA A 208 -20.90 17.82 -3.26
C ALA A 208 -22.35 18.34 -3.18
N ALA A 209 -22.55 19.61 -2.85
CA ALA A 209 -23.88 20.22 -2.77
C ALA A 209 -24.57 20.24 -4.14
N ALA A 210 -23.86 20.66 -5.18
CA ALA A 210 -24.37 20.65 -6.55
C ALA A 210 -24.75 19.23 -7.01
N ASN A 211 -23.88 18.25 -6.76
CA ASN A 211 -24.10 16.85 -7.10
C ASN A 211 -25.31 16.25 -6.34
N ALA A 212 -25.40 16.51 -5.03
CA ALA A 212 -26.51 16.09 -4.18
C ALA A 212 -27.84 16.70 -4.62
N ALA A 213 -27.87 18.00 -4.95
CA ALA A 213 -29.06 18.66 -5.47
C ALA A 213 -29.48 18.08 -6.83
N ALA A 214 -28.53 17.91 -7.76
CA ALA A 214 -28.80 17.42 -9.11
C ALA A 214 -29.31 15.97 -9.13
N HIS A 215 -28.71 15.08 -8.33
CA HIS A 215 -29.16 13.68 -8.23
C HIS A 215 -30.36 13.50 -7.29
N GLY A 216 -30.52 14.38 -6.29
CA GLY A 216 -31.67 14.41 -5.40
C GLY A 216 -32.94 14.80 -6.15
N ALA A 217 -32.91 15.94 -6.83
CA ALA A 217 -34.03 16.43 -7.63
C ALA A 217 -34.26 15.58 -8.89
N GLY A 218 -33.20 15.00 -9.46
CA GLY A 218 -33.29 13.98 -10.53
C GLY A 218 -33.73 12.58 -10.07
N GLN A 219 -34.01 12.38 -8.78
CA GLN A 219 -34.47 11.12 -8.19
C GLN A 219 -33.57 9.90 -8.49
N THR A 220 -32.24 10.08 -8.46
CA THR A 220 -31.24 9.01 -8.68
C THR A 220 -30.44 8.68 -7.41
N PRO A 221 -31.03 7.98 -6.42
CA PRO A 221 -30.40 7.79 -5.11
C PRO A 221 -29.17 6.87 -5.14
N LEU A 222 -29.10 5.90 -6.06
CA LEU A 222 -28.00 4.93 -6.12
C LEU A 222 -26.63 5.60 -6.34
N ALA A 223 -26.57 6.63 -7.17
CA ALA A 223 -25.35 7.38 -7.43
C ALA A 223 -24.82 8.07 -6.16
N LEU A 224 -25.72 8.67 -5.37
CA LEU A 224 -25.40 9.34 -4.11
C LEU A 224 -25.01 8.34 -3.01
N VAL A 225 -25.66 7.17 -2.97
CA VAL A 225 -25.29 6.10 -2.03
C VAL A 225 -23.86 5.61 -2.31
N LEU A 226 -23.50 5.39 -3.58
CA LEU A 226 -22.13 4.96 -3.92
C LEU A 226 -21.08 6.04 -3.63
N ASP A 227 -21.37 7.31 -3.96
CA ASP A 227 -20.52 8.45 -3.58
C ASP A 227 -20.36 8.51 -2.04
N GLY A 228 -21.45 8.36 -1.28
CA GLY A 228 -21.45 8.35 0.17
C GLY A 228 -20.63 7.21 0.78
N VAL A 229 -20.69 6.00 0.21
CA VAL A 229 -19.85 4.86 0.65
C VAL A 229 -18.37 5.15 0.43
N LEU A 230 -18.00 5.66 -0.74
CA LEU A 230 -16.61 6.02 -1.04
C LEU A 230 -16.11 7.14 -0.10
N ARG A 231 -16.90 8.19 0.08
CA ARG A 231 -16.57 9.28 1.01
C ARG A 231 -16.49 8.81 2.45
N GLY A 232 -17.27 7.81 2.85
CA GLY A 232 -17.15 7.15 4.16
C GLY A 232 -15.77 6.52 4.36
N ALA A 233 -15.22 5.85 3.34
CA ALA A 233 -13.86 5.33 3.39
C ALA A 233 -12.82 6.45 3.47
N GLN A 234 -12.98 7.53 2.70
CA GLN A 234 -12.10 8.71 2.73
C GLN A 234 -12.15 9.45 4.07
N LEU A 235 -13.33 9.57 4.68
CA LEU A 235 -13.49 10.15 6.01
C LEU A 235 -12.78 9.31 7.06
N THR A 236 -12.93 7.98 6.98
CA THR A 236 -12.24 7.05 7.88
C THR A 236 -10.72 7.21 7.74
N GLU A 237 -10.21 7.29 6.52
CA GLU A 237 -8.79 7.54 6.24
C GLU A 237 -8.31 8.87 6.86
N ALA A 238 -9.02 9.97 6.58
CA ALA A 238 -8.66 11.30 7.07
C ALA A 238 -8.65 11.36 8.60
N VAL A 239 -9.65 10.75 9.25
CA VAL A 239 -9.72 10.64 10.72
C VAL A 239 -8.58 9.78 11.27
N SER A 240 -8.32 8.61 10.66
CA SER A 240 -7.23 7.73 11.08
C SER A 240 -5.87 8.39 10.93
N ARG A 241 -5.63 9.13 9.85
CA ARG A 241 -4.39 9.87 9.61
C ARG A 241 -4.18 10.99 10.64
N ALA A 242 -5.20 11.79 10.91
CA ALA A 242 -5.15 12.82 11.93
C ALA A 242 -4.96 12.24 13.35
N ALA A 243 -5.59 11.08 13.63
CA ALA A 243 -5.40 10.37 14.90
C ALA A 243 -4.02 9.71 15.00
N ALA A 244 -3.42 9.28 13.89
CA ALA A 244 -2.05 8.77 13.86
C ALA A 244 -1.04 9.87 14.18
N PHE A 245 -1.28 11.10 13.72
CA PHE A 245 -0.47 12.25 14.15
C PHE A 245 -0.57 12.50 15.66
N ASP A 246 -1.77 12.53 16.25
CA ASP A 246 -1.96 12.62 17.72
C ASP A 246 -1.21 11.46 18.44
N ALA A 247 -1.24 10.27 17.86
CA ALA A 247 -0.57 9.07 18.39
C ALA A 247 0.96 9.08 18.34
N LEU A 248 1.53 9.80 17.39
CA LEU A 248 2.96 9.90 17.12
C LEU A 248 3.54 11.25 17.53
N HIS A 249 2.71 12.18 18.00
CA HIS A 249 3.12 13.54 18.33
C HIS A 249 4.29 13.53 19.31
N ASP A 250 4.19 12.78 20.41
CA ASP A 250 5.25 12.73 21.43
C ASP A 250 6.53 12.02 20.94
N ASP A 251 6.45 11.26 19.85
CA ASP A 251 7.62 10.62 19.22
C ASP A 251 8.29 11.56 18.20
N LEU A 252 7.49 12.32 17.44
CA LEU A 252 7.93 13.10 16.27
C LEU A 252 8.18 14.58 16.58
N VAL A 253 7.41 15.19 17.48
CA VAL A 253 7.37 16.63 17.74
C VAL A 253 7.97 16.89 19.12
N LEU A 254 9.30 16.93 19.17
CA LEU A 254 10.08 17.11 20.39
C LEU A 254 10.99 18.33 20.25
N GLU A 255 11.10 19.14 21.31
CA GLU A 255 11.92 20.35 21.34
C GLU A 255 13.39 20.10 20.94
N ARG A 256 13.94 18.96 21.34
CA ARG A 256 15.34 18.59 21.07
C ARG A 256 15.53 17.78 19.78
N ARG A 257 14.48 17.55 18.99
CA ARG A 257 14.55 16.78 17.74
C ARG A 257 14.56 17.75 16.57
N THR A 258 15.54 17.60 15.68
CA THR A 258 15.64 18.44 14.48
C THR A 258 14.40 18.23 13.60
N SER A 259 13.69 19.33 13.33
CA SER A 259 12.46 19.34 12.53
C SER A 259 12.70 20.17 11.27
N LEU A 260 12.70 19.51 10.10
CA LEU A 260 13.05 20.12 8.83
C LEU A 260 11.79 20.58 8.06
N PRO A 261 11.79 21.79 7.49
CA PRO A 261 10.63 22.37 6.81
C PRO A 261 10.21 21.61 5.56
N TYR A 262 8.96 21.84 5.16
CA TYR A 262 8.45 21.45 3.86
C TYR A 262 9.07 22.35 2.78
N PRO A 263 9.88 21.85 1.84
CA PRO A 263 10.47 22.68 0.80
C PRO A 263 9.45 22.94 -0.31
N ALA A 264 9.06 24.20 -0.51
CA ALA A 264 8.08 24.59 -1.51
C ALA A 264 8.60 24.42 -2.95
N ASP A 265 9.89 24.66 -3.19
CA ASP A 265 10.43 24.78 -4.57
C ASP A 265 11.03 23.48 -5.14
N THR A 266 11.15 22.41 -4.34
CA THR A 266 11.84 21.18 -4.78
C THR A 266 10.91 20.08 -5.26
N ARG A 267 9.60 20.23 -5.05
CA ARG A 267 8.61 19.17 -5.30
C ARG A 267 8.23 19.05 -6.78
N PRO A 268 8.26 17.82 -7.36
CA PRO A 268 7.74 17.61 -8.70
C PRO A 268 6.20 17.71 -8.71
N PRO A 269 5.57 18.20 -9.79
CA PRO A 269 4.12 18.20 -9.93
C PRO A 269 3.57 16.77 -9.95
N LEU A 270 2.32 16.58 -9.51
CA LEU A 270 1.67 15.26 -9.55
C LEU A 270 1.49 14.79 -10.99
N ARG A 271 1.88 13.54 -11.27
CA ARG A 271 1.69 12.92 -12.58
C ARG A 271 0.30 12.29 -12.68
N VAL A 272 -0.21 12.22 -13.90
CA VAL A 272 -1.53 11.65 -14.19
C VAL A 272 -1.44 10.13 -14.15
N THR A 273 -2.25 9.48 -13.32
CA THR A 273 -2.31 8.00 -13.31
C THR A 273 -3.14 7.48 -14.49
N PRO A 274 -2.93 6.24 -14.95
CA PRO A 274 -3.73 5.64 -16.03
C PRO A 274 -5.25 5.72 -15.80
N ALA A 275 -5.69 5.61 -14.54
CA ALA A 275 -7.10 5.75 -14.18
C ALA A 275 -7.61 7.20 -14.38
N GLN A 276 -6.79 8.20 -14.07
CA GLN A 276 -7.12 9.61 -14.29
C GLN A 276 -7.08 9.97 -15.79
N GLU A 277 -6.11 9.45 -16.52
CA GLU A 277 -6.01 9.61 -17.98
C GLU A 277 -7.26 9.04 -18.67
N TYR A 278 -7.63 7.79 -18.34
CA TYR A 278 -8.87 7.20 -18.84
C TYR A 278 -10.09 8.04 -18.48
N ALA A 279 -10.17 8.55 -17.24
CA ALA A 279 -11.31 9.39 -16.84
C ALA A 279 -11.39 10.71 -17.63
N SER A 280 -10.25 11.29 -18.01
CA SER A 280 -10.18 12.48 -18.87
C SER A 280 -10.62 12.17 -20.31
N HIS A 281 -10.21 11.02 -20.85
CA HIS A 281 -10.65 10.58 -22.17
C HIS A 281 -12.14 10.20 -22.18
N ALA A 282 -12.64 9.57 -21.12
CA ALA A 282 -14.05 9.19 -21.00
C ALA A 282 -14.99 10.40 -20.96
N SER A 283 -14.61 11.50 -20.30
CA SER A 283 -15.43 12.73 -20.29
C SER A 283 -15.49 13.41 -21.67
N THR A 284 -14.40 13.35 -22.43
CA THR A 284 -14.39 13.84 -23.83
C THR A 284 -15.22 12.92 -24.73
N GLY A 285 -15.07 11.61 -24.57
CA GLY A 285 -15.86 10.62 -25.31
C GLY A 285 -17.35 10.69 -25.00
N SER A 286 -17.73 11.00 -23.76
CA SER A 286 -19.15 11.13 -23.38
C SER A 286 -19.79 12.38 -23.98
N LEU A 287 -19.06 13.49 -24.13
CA LEU A 287 -19.52 14.66 -24.88
C LEU A 287 -19.72 14.36 -26.37
N ALA A 288 -18.78 13.64 -26.99
CA ALA A 288 -18.91 13.22 -28.38
C ALA A 288 -20.11 12.27 -28.58
N GLY A 289 -20.29 11.30 -27.68
CA GLY A 289 -21.44 10.40 -27.66
C GLY A 289 -22.77 11.14 -27.48
N ALA A 290 -22.80 12.17 -26.63
CA ALA A 290 -23.97 13.02 -26.44
C ALA A 290 -24.31 13.85 -27.67
N ALA A 291 -23.30 14.42 -28.35
CA ALA A 291 -23.50 15.13 -29.61
C ALA A 291 -24.05 14.18 -30.70
N ALA A 292 -23.49 12.97 -30.80
CA ALA A 292 -23.98 11.95 -31.73
C ALA A 292 -25.43 11.52 -31.41
N ALA A 293 -25.75 11.29 -30.13
CA ALA A 293 -27.11 10.99 -29.70
C ALA A 293 -28.07 12.14 -30.05
N LEU A 294 -27.69 13.39 -29.79
CA LEU A 294 -28.50 14.55 -30.16
C LEU A 294 -28.72 14.66 -31.67
N LEU A 295 -27.69 14.39 -32.49
CA LEU A 295 -27.80 14.41 -33.95
C LEU A 295 -28.69 13.30 -34.49
N VAL A 296 -28.72 12.13 -33.85
CA VAL A 296 -29.50 10.98 -34.29
C VAL A 296 -30.94 11.05 -33.79
N THR A 297 -31.13 11.22 -32.47
CA THR A 297 -32.45 11.17 -31.84
C THR A 297 -33.16 12.52 -31.80
N HIS A 298 -32.42 13.62 -31.98
CA HIS A 298 -32.93 15.00 -31.83
C HIS A 298 -33.55 15.28 -30.44
N ASP A 299 -33.21 14.48 -29.42
CA ASP A 299 -33.69 14.63 -28.04
C ASP A 299 -32.53 14.94 -27.08
N ALA A 300 -32.62 16.09 -26.40
CA ALA A 300 -31.66 16.51 -25.38
C ALA A 300 -31.61 15.55 -24.17
N THR A 301 -32.68 14.79 -23.92
CA THR A 301 -32.75 13.79 -22.86
C THR A 301 -31.87 12.58 -23.17
N ASP A 302 -31.91 12.08 -24.40
CA ASP A 302 -31.07 10.97 -24.84
C ASP A 302 -29.58 11.38 -24.90
N ALA A 303 -29.31 12.62 -25.30
CA ALA A 303 -27.98 13.21 -25.22
C ALA A 303 -27.46 13.26 -23.77
N ALA A 304 -28.30 13.67 -22.81
CA ALA A 304 -27.95 13.67 -21.40
C ALA A 304 -27.72 12.25 -20.83
N GLU A 305 -28.48 11.26 -21.27
CA GLU A 305 -28.28 9.86 -20.89
C GLU A 305 -26.96 9.29 -21.47
N ALA A 306 -26.57 9.69 -22.69
CA ALA A 306 -25.28 9.32 -23.27
C ALA A 306 -24.09 9.89 -22.47
N VAL A 307 -24.21 11.13 -21.97
CA VAL A 307 -23.21 11.72 -21.05
C VAL A 307 -23.06 10.87 -19.78
N LEU A 308 -24.19 10.51 -19.15
CA LEU A 308 -24.20 9.74 -17.90
C LEU A 308 -23.69 8.30 -18.11
N ALA A 309 -23.97 7.71 -19.27
CA ALA A 309 -23.47 6.40 -19.67
C ALA A 309 -21.93 6.37 -19.81
N GLY A 310 -21.32 7.46 -20.29
CA GLY A 310 -19.87 7.59 -20.42
C GLY A 310 -19.12 7.96 -19.12
N SER A 311 -19.79 7.93 -17.96
CA SER A 311 -19.17 8.38 -16.70
C SER A 311 -18.05 7.43 -16.23
N PRO A 312 -16.84 7.95 -15.90
CA PRO A 312 -15.68 7.13 -15.51
C PRO A 312 -15.70 6.68 -14.04
N LYS A 313 -16.89 6.52 -13.42
CA LYS A 313 -17.03 6.23 -11.99
C LYS A 313 -16.23 5.02 -11.54
N ALA A 314 -16.29 3.90 -12.28
CA ALA A 314 -15.54 2.70 -11.91
C ALA A 314 -14.02 2.94 -11.89
N ALA A 315 -13.48 3.61 -12.90
CA ALA A 315 -12.07 3.96 -12.99
C ALA A 315 -11.61 4.84 -11.83
N ARG A 316 -12.49 5.70 -11.30
CA ARG A 316 -12.19 6.56 -10.14
C ARG A 316 -12.38 5.86 -8.80
N TYR A 317 -13.48 5.13 -8.62
CA TYR A 317 -13.91 4.58 -7.33
C TYR A 317 -13.00 3.46 -6.85
N GLY A 318 -12.54 2.57 -7.72
CA GLY A 318 -11.66 1.47 -7.32
C GLY A 318 -10.33 1.95 -6.72
N PRO A 319 -9.54 2.75 -7.44
CA PRO A 319 -8.29 3.32 -6.91
C PRO A 319 -8.52 4.22 -5.70
N ALA A 320 -9.60 5.02 -5.68
CA ALA A 320 -9.90 5.88 -4.53
C ALA A 320 -10.23 5.06 -3.26
N ALA A 321 -11.02 3.99 -3.39
CA ALA A 321 -11.35 3.09 -2.29
C ALA A 321 -10.11 2.30 -1.80
N PHE A 322 -9.27 1.84 -2.73
CA PHE A 322 -8.01 1.19 -2.40
C PHE A 322 -7.10 2.10 -1.58
N ASN A 323 -6.85 3.32 -2.06
CA ASN A 323 -5.97 4.28 -1.38
C ASN A 323 -6.52 4.70 -0.02
N ALA A 324 -7.83 4.95 0.10
CA ALA A 324 -8.44 5.31 1.38
C ALA A 324 -8.34 4.19 2.42
N THR A 325 -8.56 2.95 1.98
CA THR A 325 -8.46 1.78 2.86
C THR A 325 -7.01 1.50 3.24
N LEU A 326 -6.07 1.65 2.31
CA LEU A 326 -4.63 1.51 2.56
C LEU A 326 -4.14 2.59 3.53
N GLY A 327 -4.44 3.86 3.28
CA GLY A 327 -4.08 4.99 4.14
C GLY A 327 -4.63 4.83 5.56
N THR A 328 -5.87 4.33 5.68
CA THR A 328 -6.45 3.93 6.97
C THR A 328 -5.56 2.90 7.66
N PHE A 329 -5.20 1.80 6.99
CA PHE A 329 -4.38 0.75 7.59
C PHE A 329 -2.95 1.20 7.95
N LEU A 330 -2.32 2.01 7.10
CA LEU A 330 -0.99 2.58 7.35
C LEU A 330 -1.02 3.44 8.63
N ALA A 331 -2.03 4.31 8.77
CA ALA A 331 -2.24 5.09 9.97
C ALA A 331 -2.43 4.23 11.23
N HIS A 332 -3.20 3.14 11.12
CA HIS A 332 -3.35 2.17 12.23
C HIS A 332 -2.04 1.45 12.58
N SER A 333 -1.14 1.30 11.61
CA SER A 333 0.18 0.70 11.80
C SER A 333 1.23 1.70 12.30
N ARG A 334 0.81 2.89 12.78
CA ARG A 334 1.68 3.99 13.20
C ARG A 334 2.56 4.56 12.08
N ILE A 335 2.14 4.46 10.82
CA ILE A 335 2.79 5.12 9.68
C ILE A 335 2.06 6.44 9.42
N LEU A 336 2.77 7.57 9.48
CA LEU A 336 2.16 8.87 9.20
C LEU A 336 2.24 9.18 7.71
N VAL A 337 1.15 8.90 7.00
CA VAL A 337 0.95 9.40 5.63
C VAL A 337 0.54 10.87 5.73
N ARG A 338 1.22 11.77 5.03
CA ARG A 338 0.86 13.20 4.98
C ARG A 338 -0.05 13.55 3.82
N SER A 339 0.22 12.98 2.64
CA SER A 339 -0.53 13.25 1.42
C SER A 339 -1.10 11.98 0.82
N GLY A 340 -2.43 11.84 0.89
CA GLY A 340 -3.13 10.75 0.21
C GLY A 340 -3.02 10.83 -1.31
N GLU A 341 -2.82 12.02 -1.90
CA GLU A 341 -2.64 12.20 -3.34
C GLU A 341 -1.28 11.69 -3.82
N ARG A 342 -0.22 11.95 -3.05
CA ARG A 342 1.13 11.44 -3.33
C ARG A 342 1.20 9.94 -3.15
N LEU A 343 0.49 9.38 -2.17
CA LEU A 343 0.37 7.92 -2.02
C LEU A 343 -0.23 7.26 -3.28
N ARG A 344 -1.10 7.93 -4.03
CA ARG A 344 -1.66 7.38 -5.28
C ARG A 344 -0.61 7.22 -6.38
N GLN A 345 0.47 8.00 -6.35
CA GLN A 345 1.56 7.91 -7.34
C GLN A 345 2.30 6.57 -7.24
N LEU A 346 2.14 5.83 -6.14
CA LEU A 346 2.61 4.43 -6.04
C LEU A 346 2.03 3.53 -7.15
N GLU A 347 0.87 3.85 -7.73
CA GLU A 347 0.34 3.11 -8.88
C GLU A 347 1.30 3.16 -10.09
N ILE A 348 1.95 4.30 -10.30
CA ILE A 348 2.80 4.57 -11.47
C ILE A 348 4.30 4.62 -11.16
N ALA A 349 4.69 4.54 -9.89
CA ALA A 349 6.07 4.42 -9.45
C ALA A 349 6.77 3.27 -10.17
N ASP A 350 7.94 3.51 -10.77
CA ASP A 350 8.73 2.52 -11.51
C ASP A 350 10.22 2.54 -11.15
N ALA A 351 10.66 3.48 -10.30
CA ALA A 351 12.00 3.52 -9.74
C ALA A 351 11.97 3.68 -8.21
N LEU A 352 12.94 3.08 -7.52
CA LEU A 352 13.16 3.19 -6.09
C LEU A 352 14.61 3.65 -5.85
N VAL A 353 14.76 4.83 -5.25
CA VAL A 353 16.06 5.36 -4.84
C VAL A 353 16.20 5.25 -3.33
N LEU A 354 17.17 4.44 -2.88
CA LEU A 354 17.46 4.20 -1.46
C LEU A 354 18.76 4.91 -1.08
N HIS A 355 18.73 5.74 -0.04
CA HIS A 355 19.97 6.19 0.59
C HIS A 355 20.58 5.07 1.43
N ALA A 356 21.90 4.88 1.39
CA ALA A 356 22.60 3.81 2.10
C ALA A 356 22.31 3.79 3.61
N ASP A 357 22.19 4.95 4.25
CA ASP A 357 21.84 5.05 5.67
C ASP A 357 20.46 4.50 6.01
N ALA A 358 19.56 4.36 5.03
CA ALA A 358 18.27 3.70 5.23
C ALA A 358 18.41 2.18 5.37
N LEU A 359 19.51 1.60 4.87
CA LEU A 359 19.78 0.16 4.85
C LEU A 359 20.66 -0.32 6.02
N ARG A 360 21.05 0.57 6.92
CA ARG A 360 21.90 0.26 8.08
C ARG A 360 21.04 0.02 9.34
N SER A 361 21.51 -0.84 10.24
CA SER A 361 20.82 -1.23 11.48
C SER A 361 21.37 -0.44 12.65
N ARG A 362 20.52 0.32 13.35
CA ARG A 362 20.88 0.97 14.61
C ARG A 362 20.37 0.13 15.77
N ARG A 363 21.21 -0.73 16.36
CA ARG A 363 20.88 -1.30 17.69
C ARG A 363 20.87 -0.16 18.72
N PRO A 364 19.92 -0.15 19.68
CA PRO A 364 20.13 0.58 20.92
C PRO A 364 21.27 -0.12 21.67
N THR A 365 22.42 0.52 21.80
CA THR A 365 23.49 0.07 22.70
C THR A 365 23.00 0.20 24.14
N ALA A 366 22.39 -0.86 24.66
CA ALA A 366 22.13 -1.03 26.08
C ALA A 366 23.16 -2.00 26.65
N GLY A 367 24.26 -1.45 27.18
CA GLY A 367 25.11 -2.07 28.19
C GLY A 367 26.09 -3.17 27.75
N HIS A 368 27.35 -2.96 28.16
CA HIS A 368 28.49 -3.87 28.20
C HIS A 368 29.28 -4.08 26.90
N ASP A 369 30.48 -3.50 26.93
CA ASP A 369 31.75 -3.98 26.38
C ASP A 369 31.63 -5.15 25.40
N SER A 370 31.71 -4.84 24.12
CA SER A 370 32.11 -5.80 23.10
C SER A 370 33.24 -5.19 22.29
N ASP A 371 34.46 -5.61 22.62
CA ASP A 371 35.66 -5.44 21.82
C ASP A 371 35.42 -5.96 20.38
N GLY A 372 35.68 -5.12 19.38
CA GLY A 372 36.32 -5.57 18.14
C GLY A 372 35.51 -6.06 16.92
N LEU A 373 34.21 -5.76 16.72
CA LEU A 373 33.53 -6.08 15.45
C LEU A 373 33.32 -4.84 14.55
N PRO A 374 33.46 -4.95 13.19
CA PRO A 374 33.30 -3.79 12.31
C PRO A 374 31.90 -3.20 12.36
N ASP A 375 31.86 -1.87 12.45
CA ASP A 375 30.68 -1.02 12.55
C ASP A 375 29.71 -1.13 11.37
N ASP A 376 28.42 -1.09 11.72
CA ASP A 376 27.19 -0.96 10.92
C ASP A 376 26.61 -2.25 10.27
N PRO A 377 25.87 -3.08 11.05
CA PRO A 377 25.13 -4.20 10.48
C PRO A 377 24.04 -3.71 9.51
N VAL A 378 23.79 -4.46 8.44
CA VAL A 378 22.66 -4.22 7.53
C VAL A 378 21.33 -4.32 8.30
N ASP A 379 20.38 -3.45 7.98
CA ASP A 379 19.02 -3.49 8.53
C ASP A 379 18.35 -4.84 8.21
N PRO A 380 17.73 -5.52 9.20
CA PRO A 380 17.17 -6.85 8.98
C PRO A 380 16.05 -6.95 7.93
N PHE A 381 15.44 -5.84 7.54
CA PHE A 381 14.42 -5.77 6.50
C PHE A 381 14.94 -5.33 5.14
N ALA A 382 16.25 -5.05 4.98
CA ALA A 382 16.84 -4.58 3.74
C ALA A 382 16.52 -5.49 2.55
N GLU A 383 16.79 -6.80 2.66
CA GLU A 383 16.47 -7.76 1.59
C GLU A 383 14.97 -7.83 1.30
N ALA A 384 14.14 -7.79 2.34
CA ALA A 384 12.70 -7.84 2.18
C ALA A 384 12.19 -6.64 1.38
N VAL A 385 12.71 -5.44 1.66
CA VAL A 385 12.39 -4.20 0.92
C VAL A 385 12.83 -4.31 -0.53
N LEU A 386 14.05 -4.78 -0.80
CA LEU A 386 14.54 -4.99 -2.17
C LEU A 386 13.72 -6.03 -2.94
N ASP A 387 13.33 -7.12 -2.30
CA ASP A 387 12.43 -8.12 -2.88
C ASP A 387 11.02 -7.55 -3.12
N ALA A 388 10.51 -6.69 -2.24
CA ALA A 388 9.24 -6.00 -2.43
C ALA A 388 9.30 -5.01 -3.61
N ALA A 389 10.38 -4.23 -3.72
CA ALA A 389 10.64 -3.34 -4.85
C ALA A 389 10.67 -4.10 -6.17
N ARG A 390 11.34 -5.25 -6.18
CA ARG A 390 11.44 -6.13 -7.35
C ARG A 390 10.10 -6.76 -7.73
N ARG A 391 9.32 -7.26 -6.75
CA ARG A 391 7.94 -7.75 -7.00
C ARG A 391 7.03 -6.63 -7.54
N ALA A 392 7.33 -5.38 -7.17
CA ALA A 392 6.71 -4.19 -7.71
C ALA A 392 7.27 -3.80 -9.09
N GLY A 393 8.32 -4.45 -9.60
CA GLY A 393 8.95 -4.13 -10.88
C GLY A 393 9.53 -2.71 -10.88
N LEU A 394 10.13 -2.31 -9.76
CA LEU A 394 10.84 -1.03 -9.64
C LEU A 394 12.31 -1.22 -10.02
N HIS A 395 12.87 -0.24 -10.74
CA HIS A 395 14.31 -0.10 -10.93
C HIS A 395 14.94 0.44 -9.63
N VAL A 396 15.79 -0.36 -8.99
CA VAL A 396 16.35 -0.04 -7.66
C VAL A 396 17.74 0.60 -7.81
N VAL A 397 17.88 1.83 -7.33
CA VAL A 397 19.13 2.57 -7.29
C VAL A 397 19.53 2.86 -5.84
N ILE A 398 20.76 2.52 -5.45
CA ILE A 398 21.30 2.86 -4.12
C ILE A 398 22.28 4.04 -4.22
N VAL A 399 22.13 5.02 -3.33
CA VAL A 399 22.96 6.23 -3.24
C VAL A 399 23.72 6.25 -1.91
N GLY A 400 25.03 6.50 -1.96
CA GLY A 400 25.82 6.85 -0.77
C GLY A 400 26.43 5.71 0.06
N GLY A 401 26.71 4.52 -0.50
CA GLY A 401 27.29 3.41 0.27
C GLY A 401 28.00 2.34 -0.56
N SER A 402 29.29 2.56 -0.86
CA SER A 402 30.17 1.56 -1.51
C SER A 402 30.63 0.43 -0.57
N ASP A 403 30.35 0.57 0.72
CA ASP A 403 30.72 -0.30 1.83
C ASP A 403 29.72 -1.45 2.07
N LEU A 404 28.45 -1.29 1.67
CA LEU A 404 27.37 -2.29 1.78
C LEU A 404 27.44 -3.42 0.73
N LYS A 405 28.65 -3.94 0.44
CA LYS A 405 28.99 -4.76 -0.76
C LYS A 405 28.02 -5.92 -1.08
N ASP A 406 27.51 -6.63 -0.07
CA ASP A 406 26.61 -7.78 -0.29
C ASP A 406 25.17 -7.34 -0.62
N ILE A 407 24.71 -6.21 -0.09
CA ILE A 407 23.37 -5.65 -0.36
C ILE A 407 23.36 -4.83 -1.64
N THR A 408 24.44 -4.11 -1.94
CA THR A 408 24.55 -3.33 -3.19
C THR A 408 24.45 -4.21 -4.44
N ARG A 409 24.85 -5.49 -4.36
CA ARG A 409 24.67 -6.47 -5.45
C ARG A 409 23.20 -6.82 -5.72
N LEU A 410 22.29 -6.52 -4.80
CA LEU A 410 20.87 -6.78 -4.96
C LEU A 410 20.13 -5.60 -5.63
N ALA A 411 20.77 -4.43 -5.73
CA ALA A 411 20.27 -3.29 -6.48
C ALA A 411 20.57 -3.44 -7.98
N ASP A 412 19.79 -2.75 -8.81
CA ASP A 412 20.02 -2.73 -10.26
C ASP A 412 21.15 -1.75 -10.61
N GLU A 413 21.26 -0.64 -9.86
CA GLU A 413 22.33 0.35 -10.00
C GLU A 413 22.82 0.84 -8.64
N VAL A 414 24.12 1.14 -8.55
CA VAL A 414 24.72 1.87 -7.43
C VAL A 414 25.26 3.19 -7.98
N ALA A 415 24.77 4.30 -7.46
CA ALA A 415 25.16 5.61 -7.95
C ALA A 415 26.67 5.88 -7.72
N PRO A 416 27.37 6.51 -8.67
CA PRO A 416 28.78 6.85 -8.52
C PRO A 416 29.09 7.66 -7.25
N SER A 417 30.23 7.38 -6.63
CA SER A 417 30.74 8.12 -5.48
C SER A 417 30.94 9.60 -5.84
N GLY A 418 30.08 10.47 -5.30
CA GLY A 418 30.09 11.91 -5.55
C GLY A 418 28.76 12.48 -6.05
N LYS A 419 27.85 11.65 -6.61
CA LYS A 419 26.50 12.11 -6.94
C LYS A 419 25.64 12.26 -5.69
N THR A 420 24.94 13.37 -5.59
CA THR A 420 23.96 13.62 -4.53
C THR A 420 22.65 12.89 -4.80
N LEU A 421 21.85 12.69 -3.74
CA LEU A 421 20.52 12.09 -3.86
C LEU A 421 19.63 12.86 -4.86
N THR A 422 19.68 14.18 -4.83
CA THR A 422 18.91 15.05 -5.74
C THR A 422 19.29 14.81 -7.20
N GLU A 423 20.58 14.74 -7.53
CA GLU A 423 21.06 14.55 -8.90
C GLU A 423 20.63 13.20 -9.47
N VAL A 424 20.69 12.13 -8.66
CA VAL A 424 20.23 10.80 -9.06
C VAL A 424 18.72 10.78 -9.31
N VAL A 425 17.94 11.38 -8.42
CA VAL A 425 16.49 11.47 -8.57
C VAL A 425 16.11 12.27 -9.82
N ARG A 426 16.77 13.40 -10.08
CA ARG A 426 16.52 14.22 -11.27
C ARG A 426 16.90 13.50 -12.55
N ALA A 427 18.05 12.83 -12.60
CA ALA A 427 18.45 12.03 -13.76
C ALA A 427 17.41 10.95 -14.11
N LEU A 428 16.91 10.22 -13.12
CA LEU A 428 15.84 9.23 -13.34
C LEU A 428 14.53 9.89 -13.80
N GLN A 429 14.18 11.04 -13.24
CA GLN A 429 12.98 11.78 -13.66
C GLN A 429 13.09 12.32 -15.09
N ASP A 430 14.29 12.73 -15.53
CA ASP A 430 14.58 13.16 -16.90
C ASP A 430 14.43 11.99 -17.89
N ASP A 431 14.75 10.77 -17.45
CA ASP A 431 14.46 9.50 -18.16
C ASP A 431 12.98 9.06 -18.03
N ALA A 432 12.11 9.98 -17.58
CA ALA A 432 10.67 9.82 -17.39
C ALA A 432 10.25 8.84 -16.28
N HIS A 433 11.16 8.35 -15.44
CA HIS A 433 10.80 7.52 -14.28
C HIS A 433 9.99 8.30 -13.24
N VAL A 434 9.13 7.58 -12.53
CA VAL A 434 8.41 8.02 -11.35
C VAL A 434 9.10 7.46 -10.12
N VAL A 435 9.74 8.34 -9.36
CA VAL A 435 10.75 7.96 -8.38
C VAL A 435 10.18 7.94 -6.97
N VAL A 436 10.26 6.78 -6.31
CA VAL A 436 10.09 6.64 -4.86
C VAL A 436 11.44 6.83 -4.20
N THR A 437 11.55 7.79 -3.28
CA THR A 437 12.77 8.04 -2.52
C THR A 437 12.61 7.56 -1.08
N VAL A 438 13.63 6.88 -0.56
CA VAL A 438 13.67 6.45 0.84
C VAL A 438 15.00 6.88 1.44
N ALA A 439 14.94 7.63 2.53
CA ALA A 439 16.13 8.01 3.26
C ALA A 439 15.90 8.03 4.77
N ARG A 440 16.96 7.72 5.51
CA ARG A 440 17.09 8.03 6.93
C ARG A 440 17.93 9.28 7.06
N LEU A 441 17.44 10.27 7.80
CA LEU A 441 18.16 11.54 7.98
C LEU A 441 18.98 11.51 9.27
N SER A 442 20.19 12.09 9.20
CA SER A 442 21.02 12.32 10.38
C SER A 442 20.30 13.18 11.42
N GLU A 443 20.71 13.05 12.68
CA GLU A 443 20.24 13.89 13.79
C GLU A 443 20.47 15.39 13.55
N SER A 444 21.57 15.77 12.89
CA SER A 444 21.84 17.17 12.55
C SER A 444 20.89 17.71 11.49
N GLY A 445 20.23 16.85 10.71
CA GLY A 445 19.37 17.25 9.59
C GLY A 445 20.07 17.96 8.42
N GLU A 446 21.36 18.27 8.56
CA GLU A 446 22.19 18.93 7.56
C GLU A 446 22.75 17.91 6.55
N GLY A 447 22.56 18.17 5.25
CA GLY A 447 23.18 17.41 4.17
C GLY A 447 22.35 17.36 2.89
N HIS A 448 23.00 17.00 1.77
CA HIS A 448 22.37 16.84 0.45
C HIS A 448 21.19 15.84 0.45
N VAL A 449 21.12 14.95 1.43
CA VAL A 449 20.03 13.97 1.61
C VAL A 449 18.71 14.64 2.01
N ALA A 450 18.76 15.67 2.88
CA ALA A 450 17.57 16.39 3.33
C ALA A 450 16.87 17.15 2.18
N ALA A 451 17.67 17.71 1.27
CA ALA A 451 17.17 18.37 0.05
C ALA A 451 16.75 17.36 -1.04
N GLY A 452 17.45 16.22 -1.13
CA GLY A 452 17.18 15.20 -2.16
C GLY A 452 15.97 14.32 -1.88
N LEU A 453 15.65 14.03 -0.61
CA LEU A 453 14.49 13.23 -0.24
C LEU A 453 13.17 13.78 -0.82
N PRO A 454 12.79 15.07 -0.62
CA PRO A 454 11.55 15.61 -1.15
C PRO A 454 11.55 15.84 -2.68
N ALA A 455 12.67 15.61 -3.38
CA ALA A 455 12.73 15.72 -4.84
C ALA A 455 12.03 14.55 -5.55
N GLY A 456 11.84 13.41 -4.86
CA GLY A 456 11.10 12.26 -5.39
C GLY A 456 9.62 12.54 -5.62
N ASP A 457 9.02 11.80 -6.55
CA ASP A 457 7.57 11.86 -6.81
C ASP A 457 6.78 11.38 -5.57
N VAL A 458 7.33 10.39 -4.86
CA VAL A 458 6.90 9.94 -3.52
C VAL A 458 8.13 9.89 -2.60
N ALA A 459 8.07 10.57 -1.46
CA ALA A 459 9.17 10.66 -0.50
C ALA A 459 8.83 9.95 0.83
N ILE A 460 9.68 9.03 1.26
CA ILE A 460 9.52 8.24 2.48
C ILE A 460 10.71 8.49 3.42
N ALA A 461 10.45 9.10 4.58
CA ALA A 461 11.46 9.31 5.61
C ALA A 461 11.40 8.19 6.65
N LEU A 462 12.54 7.54 6.91
CA LEU A 462 12.69 6.67 8.07
C LEU A 462 12.88 7.54 9.32
N THR A 463 11.93 7.44 10.24
CA THR A 463 11.90 8.23 11.49
C THR A 463 12.08 7.34 12.72
N ASP A 464 12.78 6.22 12.55
CA ASP A 464 13.12 5.28 13.61
C ASP A 464 14.20 5.88 14.54
N GLY A 465 13.88 6.00 15.83
CA GLY A 465 14.78 6.59 16.82
C GLY A 465 14.91 8.12 16.74
N ARG A 466 16.09 8.65 17.06
CA ARG A 466 16.35 10.11 17.21
C ARG A 466 16.67 10.84 15.89
N THR A 467 16.35 10.29 14.73
CA THR A 467 16.63 10.92 13.42
C THR A 467 15.91 12.26 13.23
N ALA A 468 16.41 13.16 12.37
CA ALA A 468 15.68 14.37 12.03
C ALA A 468 14.33 14.04 11.36
N VAL A 469 13.28 14.80 11.67
CA VAL A 469 11.97 14.65 11.04
C VAL A 469 11.90 15.56 9.83
N SER A 470 11.77 14.98 8.63
CA SER A 470 11.52 15.76 7.42
C SER A 470 10.03 15.86 7.12
N TRP A 471 9.49 17.04 7.37
CA TRP A 471 8.12 17.36 7.00
C TRP A 471 7.95 17.48 5.48
N GLY A 472 9.04 17.58 4.70
CA GLY A 472 8.99 17.45 3.23
C GLY A 472 8.59 16.07 2.72
N ALA A 473 8.72 15.01 3.52
CA ALA A 473 8.36 13.64 3.12
C ALA A 473 6.84 13.42 3.08
N ASP A 474 6.38 12.55 2.16
CA ASP A 474 4.98 12.13 2.04
C ASP A 474 4.57 11.13 3.11
N VAL A 475 5.53 10.31 3.54
CA VAL A 475 5.32 9.26 4.52
C VAL A 475 6.46 9.29 5.53
N LEU A 476 6.12 9.33 6.81
CA LEU A 476 7.05 9.09 7.91
C LEU A 476 6.86 7.64 8.37
N ALA A 477 7.97 6.91 8.47
CA ALA A 477 8.04 5.48 8.78
C ALA A 477 8.79 5.26 10.11
N PRO A 478 8.11 5.33 11.28
CA PRO A 478 8.73 5.10 12.58
C PRO A 478 9.17 3.64 12.79
N GLY A 479 8.57 2.68 12.10
CA GLY A 479 8.95 1.27 12.08
C GLY A 479 10.09 0.94 11.09
N GLY A 480 10.75 1.95 10.53
CA GLY A 480 11.91 1.78 9.66
C GLY A 480 11.58 1.07 8.34
N LEU A 481 12.47 0.19 7.89
CA LEU A 481 12.31 -0.54 6.63
C LEU A 481 11.12 -1.51 6.60
N ALA A 482 10.62 -1.97 7.76
CA ALA A 482 9.41 -2.78 7.81
C ALA A 482 8.19 -2.01 7.27
N ASP A 483 8.11 -0.71 7.53
CA ASP A 483 7.04 0.15 7.01
C ASP A 483 7.22 0.42 5.52
N VAL A 484 8.47 0.61 5.06
CA VAL A 484 8.78 0.73 3.62
C VAL A 484 8.33 -0.52 2.87
N TRP A 485 8.61 -1.71 3.40
CA TRP A 485 8.15 -2.97 2.83
C TRP A 485 6.62 -3.00 2.66
N ARG A 486 5.85 -2.51 3.64
CA ARG A 486 4.38 -2.43 3.56
C ARG A 486 3.92 -1.49 2.45
N LEU A 487 4.61 -0.38 2.24
CA LEU A 487 4.29 0.57 1.16
C LEU A 487 4.61 -0.04 -0.22
N LEU A 488 5.78 -0.65 -0.39
CA LEU A 488 6.19 -1.23 -1.67
C LEU A 488 5.33 -2.44 -2.07
N THR A 489 4.89 -3.25 -1.10
CA THR A 489 3.96 -4.36 -1.37
C THR A 489 2.58 -3.91 -1.84
N ALA A 490 2.21 -2.64 -1.62
CA ALA A 490 0.97 -2.08 -2.14
C ALA A 490 1.02 -1.73 -3.63
N ILE A 491 2.20 -1.48 -4.21
CA ILE A 491 2.37 -1.03 -5.61
C ILE A 491 1.77 -2.03 -6.62
N PRO A 492 2.09 -3.34 -6.58
CA PRO A 492 1.46 -4.32 -7.49
C PRO A 492 -0.07 -4.35 -7.37
N ALA A 493 -0.59 -4.20 -6.15
CA ALA A 493 -2.02 -4.22 -5.89
C ALA A 493 -2.73 -2.97 -6.43
N ALA A 494 -2.13 -1.78 -6.22
CA ALA A 494 -2.61 -0.52 -6.76
C ALA A 494 -2.74 -0.60 -8.30
N ARG A 495 -1.70 -1.09 -8.98
CA ARG A 495 -1.70 -1.31 -10.44
C ARG A 495 -2.78 -2.27 -10.90
N ARG A 496 -2.99 -3.39 -10.19
CA ARG A 496 -4.07 -4.35 -10.50
C ARG A 496 -5.44 -3.71 -10.35
N VAL A 497 -5.67 -2.96 -9.26
CA VAL A 497 -6.93 -2.26 -9.02
C VAL A 497 -7.18 -1.20 -10.10
N GLY A 498 -6.17 -0.41 -10.47
CA GLY A 498 -6.25 0.59 -11.54
C GLY A 498 -6.68 -0.02 -12.87
N ARG A 499 -5.95 -1.06 -13.34
CA ARG A 499 -6.27 -1.77 -14.58
C ARG A 499 -7.68 -2.38 -14.57
N ARG A 500 -8.04 -3.11 -13.51
CA ARG A 500 -9.35 -3.75 -13.38
C ARG A 500 -10.48 -2.73 -13.37
N SER A 501 -10.27 -1.59 -12.70
CA SER A 501 -11.26 -0.51 -12.61
C SER A 501 -11.51 0.17 -13.95
N GLN A 502 -10.46 0.32 -14.78
CA GLN A 502 -10.61 0.82 -16.16
C GLN A 502 -11.36 -0.17 -17.04
N THR A 503 -11.05 -1.47 -16.96
CA THR A 503 -11.79 -2.51 -17.69
C THR A 503 -13.28 -2.49 -17.32
N LEU A 504 -13.59 -2.41 -16.03
CA LEU A 504 -14.97 -2.29 -15.55
C LEU A 504 -15.65 -1.00 -16.03
N ALA A 505 -14.92 0.11 -16.07
CA ALA A 505 -15.46 1.38 -16.56
C ALA A 505 -15.81 1.31 -18.05
N ARG A 506 -14.91 0.76 -18.88
CA ARG A 506 -15.15 0.57 -20.33
C ARG A 506 -16.35 -0.35 -20.58
N ALA A 507 -16.40 -1.49 -19.86
CA ALA A 507 -17.52 -2.42 -19.96
C ALA A 507 -18.85 -1.78 -19.54
N GLY A 508 -18.87 -1.08 -18.40
CA GLY A 508 -20.05 -0.38 -17.90
C GLY A 508 -20.53 0.72 -18.86
N ALA A 509 -19.60 1.50 -19.42
CA ALA A 509 -19.91 2.55 -20.39
C ALA A 509 -20.43 1.98 -21.71
N ALA A 510 -19.80 0.92 -22.24
CA ALA A 510 -20.25 0.26 -23.46
C ALA A 510 -21.67 -0.33 -23.31
N LEU A 511 -21.92 -1.05 -22.22
CA LEU A 511 -23.24 -1.63 -21.93
C LEU A 511 -24.30 -0.56 -21.71
N SER A 512 -23.97 0.52 -21.00
CA SER A 512 -24.91 1.63 -20.81
C SER A 512 -25.15 2.40 -22.11
N GLY A 513 -24.14 2.56 -22.97
CA GLY A 513 -24.28 3.16 -24.29
C GLY A 513 -25.21 2.34 -25.19
N LEU A 514 -25.08 1.01 -25.18
CA LEU A 514 -25.99 0.09 -25.89
C LEU A 514 -27.44 0.20 -25.39
N LEU A 515 -27.64 0.32 -24.07
CA LEU A 515 -28.97 0.53 -23.49
C LEU A 515 -29.59 1.86 -23.90
N VAL A 516 -28.78 2.92 -24.03
CA VAL A 516 -29.22 4.23 -24.52
C VAL A 516 -29.54 4.14 -26.01
N ALA A 517 -28.69 3.51 -26.82
CA ALA A 517 -28.88 3.36 -28.26
C ALA A 517 -30.12 2.53 -28.65
N ARG A 518 -30.54 1.59 -27.78
CA ARG A 518 -31.78 0.83 -27.95
C ARG A 518 -33.04 1.64 -27.59
N GLY A 519 -32.91 2.89 -27.14
CA GLY A 519 -34.02 3.73 -26.69
C GLY A 519 -35.14 3.87 -27.74
N GLY A 520 -36.41 3.64 -27.35
CA GLY A 520 -37.51 3.92 -28.29
C GLY A 520 -38.94 3.45 -27.94
N GLN A 521 -39.17 2.64 -26.92
CA GLN A 521 -40.54 2.40 -26.42
C GLN A 521 -40.53 2.35 -24.89
N ALA A 522 -40.76 3.51 -24.26
CA ALA A 522 -41.17 3.52 -22.87
C ALA A 522 -42.47 2.70 -22.77
N PRO A 523 -42.55 1.64 -21.94
CA PRO A 523 -43.84 1.08 -21.60
C PRO A 523 -44.68 2.22 -21.02
N ARG A 524 -45.97 2.29 -21.38
CA ARG A 524 -46.93 3.32 -20.90
C ARG A 524 -47.11 3.37 -19.36
N ARG A 525 -46.29 2.63 -18.59
CA ARG A 525 -46.25 2.63 -17.13
C ARG A 525 -44.84 2.91 -16.64
N PRO A 526 -44.64 3.83 -15.68
CA PRO A 526 -43.35 4.06 -15.04
C PRO A 526 -42.98 2.81 -14.22
N GLY A 527 -42.23 1.90 -14.83
CA GLY A 527 -41.77 0.64 -14.23
C GLY A 527 -40.30 0.68 -13.82
N LEU A 528 -39.84 -0.41 -13.22
CA LEU A 528 -38.44 -0.66 -12.80
C LEU A 528 -37.39 -0.37 -13.90
N TRP A 529 -37.76 -0.39 -15.18
CA TRP A 529 -36.87 -0.13 -16.32
C TRP A 529 -36.28 1.28 -16.40
N ALA A 530 -36.97 2.31 -15.88
CA ALA A 530 -36.41 3.67 -15.83
C ALA A 530 -35.26 3.79 -14.79
N LEU A 531 -35.17 2.84 -13.84
CA LEU A 531 -34.11 2.78 -12.83
C LEU A 531 -32.85 2.06 -13.33
N THR A 532 -32.94 1.27 -14.41
CA THR A 532 -31.87 0.36 -14.83
C THR A 532 -31.03 0.85 -16.01
N ARG A 533 -31.39 1.96 -16.67
CA ARG A 533 -30.66 2.47 -17.86
C ARG A 533 -29.16 2.73 -17.63
N HIS A 534 -28.80 3.20 -16.43
CA HIS A 534 -27.39 3.36 -16.01
C HIS A 534 -26.97 2.35 -14.93
N ALA A 535 -27.72 1.27 -14.75
CA ALA A 535 -27.33 0.21 -13.84
C ALA A 535 -25.95 -0.37 -14.18
N PRO A 536 -25.54 -0.58 -15.46
CA PRO A 536 -24.22 -1.12 -15.76
C PRO A 536 -23.07 -0.27 -15.24
N VAL A 537 -23.12 1.06 -15.42
CA VAL A 537 -22.08 1.99 -14.94
C VAL A 537 -22.04 2.01 -13.42
N ASN A 538 -23.19 2.06 -12.74
CA ASN A 538 -23.24 2.06 -11.29
C ASN A 538 -22.83 0.70 -10.69
N ILE A 539 -23.16 -0.42 -11.33
CA ILE A 539 -22.73 -1.78 -10.94
C ILE A 539 -21.23 -1.92 -11.15
N ALA A 540 -20.68 -1.44 -12.28
CA ALA A 540 -19.25 -1.39 -12.52
C ALA A 540 -18.53 -0.57 -11.44
N ALA A 541 -19.09 0.59 -11.07
CA ALA A 541 -18.56 1.44 -10.01
C ALA A 541 -18.60 0.77 -8.63
N ALA A 542 -19.70 0.11 -8.28
CA ALA A 542 -19.82 -0.65 -7.04
C ALA A 542 -18.82 -1.82 -6.98
N ASN A 543 -18.66 -2.55 -8.08
CA ASN A 543 -17.68 -3.65 -8.17
C ASN A 543 -16.24 -3.14 -8.07
N ALA A 544 -15.91 -2.02 -8.74
CA ALA A 544 -14.59 -1.41 -8.66
C ALA A 544 -14.28 -0.95 -7.23
N LEU A 545 -15.24 -0.28 -6.57
CA LEU A 545 -15.15 0.13 -5.17
C LEU A 545 -14.88 -1.08 -4.25
N LEU A 546 -15.69 -2.13 -4.38
CA LEU A 546 -15.55 -3.36 -3.57
C LEU A 546 -14.20 -4.04 -3.84
N ALA A 547 -13.78 -4.14 -5.09
CA ALA A 547 -12.49 -4.74 -5.46
C ALA A 547 -11.32 -3.93 -4.89
N GLY A 548 -11.38 -2.59 -4.95
CA GLY A 548 -10.37 -1.71 -4.35
C GLY A 548 -10.27 -1.90 -2.84
N TRP A 549 -11.40 -1.97 -2.14
CA TRP A 549 -11.46 -2.25 -0.70
C TRP A 549 -10.90 -3.64 -0.34
N LEU A 550 -11.29 -4.68 -1.07
CA LEU A 550 -10.82 -6.05 -0.83
C LEU A 550 -9.32 -6.22 -1.11
N GLU A 551 -8.78 -5.62 -2.17
CA GLU A 551 -7.34 -5.68 -2.45
C GLU A 551 -6.54 -4.90 -1.40
N ALA A 552 -7.00 -3.71 -1.00
CA ALA A 552 -6.33 -2.95 0.06
C ALA A 552 -6.32 -3.70 1.40
N THR A 553 -7.44 -4.33 1.77
CA THR A 553 -7.50 -5.15 3.00
C THR A 553 -6.61 -6.39 2.93
N ARG A 554 -6.40 -6.98 1.75
CA ARG A 554 -5.43 -8.07 1.57
C ARG A 554 -3.99 -7.60 1.77
N VAL A 555 -3.61 -6.47 1.17
CA VAL A 555 -2.28 -5.87 1.35
C VAL A 555 -2.07 -5.48 2.81
N ALA A 556 -3.06 -4.85 3.43
CA ALA A 556 -3.04 -4.49 4.84
C ALA A 556 -2.79 -5.69 5.77
N ARG A 557 -3.43 -6.83 5.51
CA ARG A 557 -3.24 -8.04 6.31
C ARG A 557 -1.92 -8.77 6.03
N ALA A 558 -1.12 -8.30 5.07
CA ALA A 558 0.19 -8.88 4.82
C ALA A 558 1.12 -8.60 6.01
N THR A 559 1.71 -9.66 6.55
CA THR A 559 2.74 -9.57 7.59
C THR A 559 4.10 -9.42 6.92
N PRO A 560 4.96 -8.50 7.38
CA PRO A 560 6.32 -8.43 6.89
C PRO A 560 7.01 -9.76 7.15
N PRO A 561 7.92 -10.21 6.25
CA PRO A 561 8.71 -11.40 6.48
C PRO A 561 9.53 -11.23 7.78
N PRO A 562 9.90 -12.33 8.45
CA PRO A 562 10.72 -12.23 9.66
C PRO A 562 12.04 -11.49 9.35
N PRO A 563 12.47 -10.58 10.23
CA PRO A 563 13.72 -9.83 10.04
C PRO A 563 14.90 -10.80 9.90
N ARG A 564 15.76 -10.57 8.89
CA ARG A 564 16.95 -11.39 8.63
C ARG A 564 18.19 -10.71 9.19
N LEU A 565 18.81 -11.30 10.20
CA LEU A 565 20.08 -10.78 10.72
C LEU A 565 21.23 -11.22 9.79
N HIS A 566 21.86 -10.27 9.10
CA HIS A 566 23.08 -10.52 8.32
C HIS A 566 24.26 -10.71 9.27
N ILE A 567 24.45 -11.94 9.73
CA ILE A 567 25.62 -12.33 10.51
C ILE A 567 26.67 -12.88 9.53
N PRO A 568 27.88 -12.30 9.46
CA PRO A 568 28.95 -12.82 8.62
C PRO A 568 29.56 -14.08 9.27
N TRP A 569 28.84 -15.20 9.26
CA TRP A 569 29.25 -16.45 9.92
C TRP A 569 30.66 -16.93 9.55
N HIS A 570 31.07 -16.68 8.30
CA HIS A 570 32.41 -16.99 7.78
C HIS A 570 33.54 -16.18 8.43
N ALA A 571 33.23 -15.01 9.02
CA ALA A 571 34.19 -14.13 9.69
C ALA A 571 34.28 -14.41 11.20
N LEU A 572 33.45 -15.31 11.74
CA LEU A 572 33.45 -15.67 13.16
C LEU A 572 34.27 -16.93 13.38
N GLU A 573 34.96 -17.00 14.52
CA GLU A 573 35.59 -18.25 14.98
C GLU A 573 34.53 -19.31 15.34
N PRO A 574 34.84 -20.62 15.26
CA PRO A 574 33.87 -21.69 15.52
C PRO A 574 33.17 -21.60 16.89
N GLU A 575 33.89 -21.19 17.93
CA GLU A 575 33.33 -21.01 19.28
C GLU A 575 32.38 -19.81 19.34
N GLU A 576 32.77 -18.67 18.74
CA GLU A 576 31.92 -17.48 18.67
C GLU A 576 30.63 -17.74 17.88
N ALA A 577 30.71 -18.49 16.78
CA ALA A 577 29.53 -18.90 16.02
C ALA A 577 28.57 -19.78 16.84
N ARG A 578 29.11 -20.67 17.68
CA ARG A 578 28.32 -21.55 18.56
C ARG A 578 27.66 -20.77 19.70
N ASP A 579 28.37 -19.83 20.31
CA ASP A 579 27.84 -18.97 21.38
C ASP A 579 26.72 -18.06 20.87
N ARG A 580 26.83 -17.58 19.63
CA ARG A 580 25.87 -16.66 19.01
C ARG A 580 24.56 -17.32 18.61
N LEU A 581 24.58 -18.61 18.25
CA LEU A 581 23.37 -19.41 18.01
C LEU A 581 22.82 -20.05 19.28
N GLY A 582 23.65 -20.19 20.32
CA GLY A 582 23.30 -20.84 21.59
C GLY A 582 23.05 -22.34 21.44
N PRO A 583 22.99 -23.11 22.55
CA PRO A 583 22.53 -24.49 22.49
C PRO A 583 21.08 -24.51 22.00
N THR A 584 20.79 -25.37 21.02
CA THR A 584 19.43 -25.59 20.54
C THR A 584 18.56 -25.94 21.75
N GLY A 585 17.59 -25.07 22.08
CA GLY A 585 16.59 -25.39 23.10
C GLY A 585 15.92 -26.72 22.72
N PRO A 586 15.44 -27.53 23.70
CA PRO A 586 14.64 -28.70 23.37
C PRO A 586 13.53 -28.24 22.42
N ASP A 587 13.25 -29.02 21.36
CA ASP A 587 12.18 -28.75 20.40
C ASP A 587 11.02 -28.10 21.15
N GLU A 588 10.84 -26.78 21.01
CA GLU A 588 9.80 -26.08 21.76
C GLU A 588 8.51 -26.70 21.27
N GLU A 589 7.93 -27.61 22.06
CA GLU A 589 6.60 -28.11 21.80
C GLU A 589 5.75 -26.85 21.71
N PRO A 590 5.15 -26.56 20.54
CA PRO A 590 4.46 -25.29 20.36
C PRO A 590 3.45 -25.17 21.49
N ARG A 591 3.44 -24.08 22.24
CA ARG A 591 2.50 -23.88 23.37
C ARG A 591 1.36 -22.94 22.96
N GLY A 592 0.19 -23.14 23.54
CA GLY A 592 -0.99 -22.28 23.29
C GLY A 592 -1.55 -22.38 21.86
N ILE A 593 -1.86 -21.24 21.25
CA ILE A 593 -2.52 -21.16 19.93
C ILE A 593 -1.60 -21.70 18.82
N ALA A 594 -0.29 -21.60 18.99
CA ALA A 594 0.68 -22.19 18.08
C ALA A 594 0.62 -23.73 18.10
N LEU A 595 0.31 -24.36 19.23
CA LEU A 595 0.08 -25.81 19.33
C LEU A 595 -1.16 -26.22 18.56
N LEU A 596 -2.24 -25.43 18.68
CA LEU A 596 -3.49 -25.64 17.97
C LEU A 596 -3.32 -25.40 16.47
N ALA A 597 -2.55 -24.38 16.08
CA ALA A 597 -2.22 -24.11 14.69
C ALA A 597 -1.35 -25.23 14.10
N ASP A 598 -0.34 -25.70 14.83
CA ASP A 598 0.56 -26.74 14.36
C ASP A 598 -0.10 -28.13 14.38
N ARG A 599 -0.88 -28.46 15.42
CA ARG A 599 -1.77 -29.64 15.42
C ARG A 599 -2.80 -29.54 14.32
N SER A 600 -3.41 -28.38 14.06
CA SER A 600 -4.37 -28.23 12.94
C SER A 600 -3.67 -28.38 11.59
N ARG A 601 -2.42 -27.91 11.43
CA ARG A 601 -1.63 -28.10 10.21
C ARG A 601 -1.20 -29.55 10.03
N GLN A 602 -0.72 -30.20 11.09
CA GLN A 602 -0.33 -31.61 11.08
C GLN A 602 -1.54 -32.52 10.88
N GLN A 603 -2.67 -32.22 11.52
CA GLN A 603 -3.94 -32.95 11.40
C GLN A 603 -4.60 -32.66 10.05
N ALA A 604 -4.49 -31.44 9.50
CA ALA A 604 -4.89 -31.12 8.12
C ALA A 604 -3.97 -31.78 7.09
N ALA A 605 -2.69 -31.96 7.37
CA ALA A 605 -1.72 -32.71 6.56
C ALA A 605 -1.91 -34.23 6.66
N HIS A 606 -2.37 -34.73 7.81
CA HIS A 606 -2.73 -36.13 8.02
C HIS A 606 -4.08 -36.45 7.36
N LEU A 607 -5.07 -35.57 7.52
CA LEU A 607 -6.34 -35.57 6.76
C LEU A 607 -6.12 -35.28 5.27
N ALA A 608 -5.00 -34.64 4.89
CA ALA A 608 -4.61 -34.45 3.49
C ALA A 608 -4.13 -35.71 2.80
N ARG A 609 -3.64 -36.66 3.58
CA ARG A 609 -3.19 -37.96 3.10
C ARG A 609 -4.30 -39.01 3.17
N HIS A 610 -5.48 -38.68 3.72
CA HIS A 610 -6.61 -39.61 3.76
C HIS A 610 -7.24 -39.78 2.36
N PRO A 611 -7.30 -41.01 1.82
CA PRO A 611 -7.79 -41.32 0.47
C PRO A 611 -9.30 -41.07 0.27
N LEU A 612 -10.05 -40.70 1.32
CA LEU A 612 -11.49 -40.41 1.26
C LEU A 612 -11.81 -38.93 0.98
N LEU A 613 -10.85 -38.01 1.10
CA LEU A 613 -11.05 -36.55 0.89
C LEU A 613 -10.41 -36.02 -0.41
N THR A 614 -9.79 -36.90 -1.19
CA THR A 614 -9.22 -36.62 -2.52
C THR A 614 -10.22 -36.04 -3.52
N PRO A 615 -11.49 -36.50 -3.66
CA PRO A 615 -12.41 -35.93 -4.64
C PRO A 615 -12.81 -34.49 -4.27
N ALA A 616 -13.09 -34.21 -2.99
CA ALA A 616 -13.45 -32.88 -2.53
C ALA A 616 -12.29 -31.87 -2.69
N ARG A 617 -11.05 -32.30 -2.44
CA ARG A 617 -9.88 -31.43 -2.62
C ARG A 617 -9.61 -31.11 -4.08
N TRP A 618 -9.75 -32.10 -4.97
CA TRP A 618 -9.63 -31.90 -6.40
C TRP A 618 -10.70 -30.94 -6.92
N THR A 619 -11.95 -31.03 -6.44
CA THR A 619 -12.99 -30.07 -6.84
C THR A 619 -12.69 -28.66 -6.33
N TRP A 620 -12.27 -28.47 -5.07
CA TRP A 620 -11.90 -27.15 -4.55
C TRP A 620 -10.66 -26.55 -5.26
N GLN A 621 -9.64 -27.37 -5.56
CA GLN A 621 -8.46 -26.95 -6.32
C GLN A 621 -8.81 -26.63 -7.78
N ALA A 622 -9.69 -27.42 -8.39
CA ALA A 622 -10.24 -27.16 -9.73
C ALA A 622 -11.02 -25.86 -9.76
N THR A 623 -11.91 -25.59 -8.80
CA THR A 623 -12.62 -24.31 -8.71
C THR A 623 -11.66 -23.13 -8.52
N GLY A 624 -10.62 -23.29 -7.70
CA GLY A 624 -9.58 -22.26 -7.52
C GLY A 624 -8.69 -22.04 -8.75
N ALA A 625 -8.46 -23.06 -9.58
CA ALA A 625 -7.75 -22.96 -10.85
C ALA A 625 -8.61 -22.34 -11.96
N VAL A 626 -9.89 -22.73 -12.05
CA VAL A 626 -10.89 -22.15 -12.95
C VAL A 626 -11.08 -20.66 -12.67
N ARG A 627 -11.15 -20.27 -11.39
CA ARG A 627 -11.28 -18.86 -11.01
C ARG A 627 -10.07 -18.01 -11.42
N ARG A 628 -8.86 -18.58 -11.42
CA ARG A 628 -7.65 -17.92 -11.91
C ARG A 628 -7.65 -17.79 -13.43
N GLU A 629 -8.22 -18.76 -14.15
CA GLU A 629 -8.37 -18.68 -15.61
C GLU A 629 -9.40 -17.62 -16.03
N LEU A 630 -10.44 -17.39 -15.21
CA LEU A 630 -11.40 -16.29 -15.41
C LEU A 630 -10.79 -14.89 -15.21
N ASP A 631 -9.59 -14.77 -14.63
CA ASP A 631 -8.83 -13.52 -14.54
C ASP A 631 -7.97 -13.26 -15.81
N ASP A 632 -8.03 -14.11 -16.85
CA ASP A 632 -7.38 -13.87 -18.15
C ASP A 632 -7.88 -12.55 -18.77
N PRO A 633 -6.99 -11.70 -19.33
CA PRO A 633 -7.36 -10.42 -19.96
C PRO A 633 -8.49 -10.50 -21.00
N LEU A 634 -8.71 -11.66 -21.65
CA LEU A 634 -9.79 -11.84 -22.62
C LEU A 634 -11.16 -12.09 -21.97
N THR A 635 -11.20 -12.65 -20.76
CA THR A 635 -12.45 -13.02 -20.08
C THR A 635 -13.36 -11.82 -19.81
N PRO A 636 -12.87 -10.67 -19.29
CA PRO A 636 -13.71 -9.49 -19.10
C PRO A 636 -14.31 -8.96 -20.42
N VAL A 637 -13.59 -9.07 -21.54
CA VAL A 637 -14.06 -8.62 -22.86
C VAL A 637 -15.18 -9.53 -23.35
N LEU A 638 -14.97 -10.84 -23.31
CA LEU A 638 -15.97 -11.85 -23.71
C LEU A 638 -17.21 -11.82 -22.81
N ALA A 639 -17.03 -11.65 -21.49
CA ALA A 639 -18.13 -11.48 -20.54
C ALA A 639 -18.95 -10.23 -20.85
N THR A 640 -18.29 -9.12 -21.21
CA THR A 640 -18.98 -7.89 -21.65
C THR A 640 -19.77 -8.14 -22.95
N GLY A 641 -19.19 -8.86 -23.91
CA GLY A 641 -19.86 -9.26 -25.14
C GLY A 641 -21.09 -10.14 -24.90
N ALA A 642 -21.01 -11.13 -24.00
CA ALA A 642 -22.14 -11.98 -23.62
C ALA A 642 -23.29 -11.17 -23.02
N VAL A 643 -22.97 -10.23 -22.10
CA VAL A 643 -23.99 -9.33 -21.53
C VAL A 643 -24.57 -8.42 -22.61
N ALA A 644 -23.76 -7.90 -23.53
CA ALA A 644 -24.23 -7.08 -24.65
C ALA A 644 -25.20 -7.87 -25.55
N SER A 645 -24.87 -9.11 -25.93
CA SER A 645 -25.75 -9.99 -26.72
C SER A 645 -27.08 -10.26 -26.01
N ALA A 646 -27.05 -10.51 -24.70
CA ALA A 646 -28.26 -10.69 -23.91
C ALA A 646 -29.14 -9.43 -23.89
N LEU A 647 -28.52 -8.25 -23.73
CA LEU A 647 -29.23 -6.96 -23.76
C LEU A 647 -29.81 -6.63 -25.14
N LEU A 648 -29.17 -7.08 -26.21
CA LEU A 648 -29.67 -6.95 -27.58
C LEU A 648 -30.82 -7.93 -27.88
N GLY A 649 -31.09 -8.89 -26.98
CA GLY A 649 -32.18 -9.85 -27.09
C GLY A 649 -31.75 -11.23 -27.60
N SER A 650 -30.46 -11.45 -27.82
CA SER A 650 -29.92 -12.76 -28.21
C SER A 650 -29.44 -13.55 -27.00
N LEU A 651 -30.38 -14.23 -26.34
CA LEU A 651 -30.08 -15.09 -25.19
C LEU A 651 -29.22 -16.30 -25.59
N ILE A 652 -29.40 -16.81 -26.82
CA ILE A 652 -28.64 -17.96 -27.33
C ILE A 652 -27.17 -17.57 -27.51
N ASP A 653 -26.88 -16.44 -28.15
CA ASP A 653 -25.49 -15.98 -28.33
C ASP A 653 -24.81 -15.70 -26.99
N ALA A 654 -25.53 -15.10 -26.05
CA ALA A 654 -25.02 -14.89 -24.70
C ALA A 654 -24.68 -16.21 -23.99
N LEU A 655 -25.57 -17.21 -24.06
CA LEU A 655 -25.34 -18.55 -23.48
C LEU A 655 -24.20 -19.29 -24.18
N LEU A 656 -24.04 -19.14 -25.49
CA LEU A 656 -22.91 -19.73 -26.24
C LEU A 656 -21.58 -19.13 -25.80
N VAL A 657 -21.50 -17.81 -25.65
CA VAL A 657 -20.27 -17.14 -25.18
C VAL A 657 -19.95 -17.54 -23.74
N VAL A 658 -20.94 -17.55 -22.84
CA VAL A 658 -20.77 -18.03 -21.45
C VAL A 658 -20.32 -19.48 -21.41
N GLY A 659 -20.97 -20.37 -22.18
CA GLY A 659 -20.59 -21.78 -22.25
C GLY A 659 -19.17 -22.00 -22.79
N ALA A 660 -18.76 -21.24 -23.80
CA ALA A 660 -17.40 -21.29 -24.33
C ALA A 660 -16.36 -20.81 -23.30
N MET A 661 -16.66 -19.72 -22.57
CA MET A 661 -15.81 -19.23 -21.48
C MET A 661 -15.67 -20.26 -20.35
N ASP A 662 -16.79 -20.83 -19.89
CA ASP A 662 -16.80 -21.83 -18.83
C ASP A 662 -16.00 -23.09 -19.25
N LEU A 663 -16.19 -23.55 -20.48
CA LEU A 663 -15.45 -24.69 -21.02
C LEU A 663 -13.94 -24.42 -21.10
N ASN A 664 -13.56 -23.22 -21.57
CA ASN A 664 -12.16 -22.81 -21.64
C ASN A 664 -11.55 -22.73 -20.23
N ALA A 665 -12.26 -22.10 -19.28
CA ALA A 665 -11.81 -21.95 -17.90
C ALA A 665 -11.62 -23.30 -17.20
N VAL A 666 -12.57 -24.23 -17.40
CA VAL A 666 -12.49 -25.62 -16.89
C VAL A 666 -11.30 -26.35 -17.50
N THR A 667 -11.14 -26.27 -18.82
CA THR A 667 -10.09 -27.00 -19.53
C THR A 667 -8.70 -26.46 -19.17
N GLY A 668 -8.52 -25.13 -19.16
CA GLY A 668 -7.28 -24.46 -18.74
C GLY A 668 -6.94 -24.74 -17.27
N GLY A 669 -7.94 -24.65 -16.39
CA GLY A 669 -7.79 -24.97 -14.96
C GLY A 669 -7.34 -26.43 -14.73
N LEU A 670 -7.93 -27.38 -15.46
CA LEU A 670 -7.55 -28.80 -15.39
C LEU A 670 -6.16 -29.06 -15.93
N GLN A 671 -5.78 -28.45 -17.06
CA GLN A 671 -4.44 -28.56 -17.64
C GLN A 671 -3.38 -28.04 -16.67
N ARG A 672 -3.63 -26.88 -16.06
CA ARG A 672 -2.73 -26.26 -15.08
C ARG A 672 -2.54 -27.13 -13.84
N LEU A 673 -3.61 -27.68 -13.28
CA LEU A 673 -3.52 -28.57 -12.12
C LEU A 673 -2.73 -29.85 -12.42
N ARG A 674 -2.89 -30.43 -13.61
CA ARG A 674 -2.11 -31.60 -14.03
C ARG A 674 -0.62 -31.27 -14.12
N ALA A 675 -0.27 -30.10 -14.65
CA ALA A 675 1.11 -29.63 -14.74
C ALA A 675 1.71 -29.37 -13.34
N GLU A 676 1.00 -28.66 -12.46
CA GLU A 676 1.42 -28.40 -11.07
C GLU A 676 1.64 -29.71 -10.30
N GLN A 677 0.78 -30.72 -10.49
CA GLN A 677 0.94 -32.03 -9.85
C GLN A 677 2.13 -32.83 -10.39
N ALA A 678 2.40 -32.75 -11.70
CA ALA A 678 3.57 -33.40 -12.29
C ALA A 678 4.88 -32.79 -11.74
N LEU A 679 4.93 -31.46 -11.62
CA LEU A 679 6.05 -30.73 -11.02
C LEU A 679 6.22 -31.07 -9.54
N ALA A 680 5.14 -31.08 -8.76
CA ALA A 680 5.18 -31.42 -7.33
C ALA A 680 5.71 -32.84 -7.08
N ARG A 681 5.40 -33.81 -7.96
CA ARG A 681 5.90 -35.18 -7.88
C ARG A 681 7.39 -35.31 -8.21
N LEU A 682 7.90 -34.47 -9.10
CA LEU A 682 9.34 -34.39 -9.38
C LEU A 682 10.09 -33.78 -8.18
N ALA A 683 9.57 -32.67 -7.64
CA ALA A 683 10.15 -32.01 -6.47
C ALA A 683 10.19 -32.92 -5.22
N ALA A 684 9.18 -33.76 -5.02
CA ALA A 684 9.11 -34.68 -3.89
C ALA A 684 10.17 -35.80 -3.90
N ARG A 685 10.86 -36.05 -5.04
CA ARG A 685 11.88 -37.10 -5.17
C ARG A 685 13.31 -36.63 -4.85
N GLN A 686 13.52 -35.34 -4.57
CA GLN A 686 14.84 -34.74 -4.35
C GLN A 686 15.01 -34.16 -2.92
N GLN A 687 14.53 -34.82 -1.87
CA GLN A 687 14.77 -34.34 -0.50
C GLN A 687 16.06 -34.95 0.08
N PRO A 688 17.16 -34.19 0.21
CA PRO A 688 18.37 -34.67 0.84
C PRO A 688 18.14 -35.01 2.33
N LYS A 689 18.84 -36.04 2.80
CA LYS A 689 18.86 -36.45 4.22
C LYS A 689 20.04 -35.77 4.91
N ALA A 690 19.89 -35.45 6.19
CA ALA A 690 20.94 -34.87 7.01
C ALA A 690 21.22 -35.74 8.24
N ARG A 691 22.48 -35.86 8.64
CA ARG A 691 22.88 -36.51 9.90
C ARG A 691 23.05 -35.44 10.97
N ARG A 692 22.01 -35.23 11.78
CA ARG A 692 22.01 -34.26 12.89
C ARG A 692 22.56 -34.91 14.15
N ARG A 693 23.42 -34.20 14.89
CA ARG A 693 23.97 -34.64 16.16
C ARG A 693 23.00 -34.29 17.31
N GLU A 694 22.69 -35.27 18.15
CA GLU A 694 21.92 -35.10 19.39
C GLU A 694 22.85 -35.37 20.59
N GLY A 695 23.24 -34.32 21.30
CA GLY A 695 24.19 -34.40 22.42
C GLY A 695 25.62 -34.72 21.97
N ARG A 696 26.43 -35.31 22.87
CA ARG A 696 27.87 -35.50 22.61
C ARG A 696 28.22 -36.63 21.65
N THR A 697 27.34 -37.60 21.38
CA THR A 697 27.75 -38.83 20.66
C THR A 697 26.71 -39.45 19.74
N ARG A 698 25.44 -39.02 19.76
CA ARG A 698 24.38 -39.64 18.96
C ARG A 698 24.16 -38.86 17.67
N THR A 699 24.08 -39.54 16.54
CA THR A 699 23.63 -38.95 15.26
C THR A 699 22.28 -39.54 14.86
N VAL A 700 21.35 -38.69 14.43
CA VAL A 700 20.02 -39.06 13.95
C VAL A 700 19.86 -38.55 12.52
N THR A 701 19.41 -39.44 11.62
CA THR A 701 19.11 -39.05 10.24
C THR A 701 17.75 -38.37 10.19
N VAL A 702 17.73 -37.11 9.75
CA VAL A 702 16.52 -36.29 9.57
C VAL A 702 16.38 -35.85 8.12
N ASP A 703 15.18 -35.41 7.73
CA ASP A 703 15.02 -34.71 6.44
C ASP A 703 15.74 -33.34 6.53
N ALA A 704 16.45 -32.91 5.48
CA ALA A 704 17.12 -31.61 5.47
C ALA A 704 16.17 -30.44 5.78
N ALA A 705 14.90 -30.55 5.36
CA ALA A 705 13.85 -29.58 5.66
C ALA A 705 13.49 -29.44 7.17
N ARG A 706 13.98 -30.34 8.03
CA ARG A 706 13.81 -30.26 9.49
C ARG A 706 15.00 -29.62 10.21
N LEU A 707 16.09 -29.35 9.50
CA LEU A 707 17.23 -28.65 10.07
C LEU A 707 16.85 -27.22 10.46
N ARG A 708 17.41 -26.75 11.56
CA ARG A 708 17.29 -25.37 12.04
C ARG A 708 18.68 -24.77 12.21
N PRO A 709 18.84 -23.44 12.03
CA PRO A 709 20.04 -22.76 12.50
C PRO A 709 20.34 -23.12 13.97
N GLY A 710 21.57 -23.51 14.26
CA GLY A 710 21.99 -24.03 15.56
C GLY A 710 22.03 -25.56 15.67
N ASP A 711 21.53 -26.31 14.68
CA ASP A 711 21.72 -27.77 14.63
C ASP A 711 23.18 -28.10 14.26
N GLU A 712 23.82 -29.02 14.97
CA GLU A 712 25.11 -29.58 14.54
C GLU A 712 24.88 -30.78 13.61
N ILE A 713 25.57 -30.81 12.47
CA ILE A 713 25.50 -31.87 11.46
C ILE A 713 26.87 -32.52 11.25
N THR A 714 26.87 -33.79 10.88
CA THR A 714 28.09 -34.52 10.47
C THR A 714 28.07 -34.79 8.97
N LEU A 715 29.17 -34.45 8.31
CA LEU A 715 29.39 -34.59 6.88
C LEU A 715 30.53 -35.56 6.62
N GLY A 716 30.42 -36.33 5.55
CA GLY A 716 31.45 -37.26 5.09
C GLY A 716 31.43 -37.39 3.57
N ALA A 717 32.45 -38.05 3.03
CA ALA A 717 32.59 -38.23 1.59
C ALA A 717 31.34 -38.82 0.92
N GLY A 718 30.90 -38.21 -0.18
CA GLY A 718 29.71 -38.57 -0.94
C GLY A 718 28.41 -37.91 -0.45
N ASP A 719 28.42 -37.18 0.66
CA ASP A 719 27.23 -36.46 1.11
C ASP A 719 27.01 -35.19 0.30
N VAL A 720 25.73 -34.91 0.02
CA VAL A 720 25.27 -33.58 -0.39
C VAL A 720 25.06 -32.75 0.87
N VAL A 721 25.68 -31.59 0.93
CA VAL A 721 25.57 -30.66 2.05
C VAL A 721 24.10 -30.19 2.15
N PRO A 722 23.42 -30.43 3.29
CA PRO A 722 21.96 -30.26 3.38
C PRO A 722 21.52 -28.83 3.73
N ALA A 723 22.45 -27.98 4.16
CA ALA A 723 22.22 -26.60 4.60
C ALA A 723 23.55 -25.84 4.63
N ASP A 724 23.50 -24.50 4.61
CA ASP A 724 24.70 -23.71 4.83
C ASP A 724 25.14 -23.84 6.29
N ALA A 725 26.41 -24.20 6.51
CA ALA A 725 26.93 -24.48 7.84
C ALA A 725 28.35 -23.94 8.04
N ARG A 726 28.64 -23.51 9.27
CA ARG A 726 29.97 -23.13 9.75
C ARG A 726 30.71 -24.38 10.19
N LEU A 727 31.89 -24.63 9.64
CA LEU A 727 32.72 -25.77 10.02
C LEU A 727 33.23 -25.60 11.45
N LEU A 728 33.10 -26.67 12.25
CA LEU A 728 33.53 -26.73 13.65
C LEU A 728 34.80 -27.57 13.80
N ASP A 729 34.83 -28.73 13.14
CA ASP A 729 35.93 -29.67 13.18
C ASP A 729 36.03 -30.39 11.82
N ILE A 730 37.26 -30.67 11.38
CA ILE A 730 37.57 -31.10 10.01
C ILE A 730 38.67 -32.16 10.02
N GLU A 731 38.46 -33.24 9.26
CA GLU A 731 39.48 -34.22 8.91
C GLU A 731 39.59 -34.32 7.38
N GLY A 732 40.53 -33.57 6.79
CA GLY A 732 40.86 -33.66 5.35
C GLY A 732 39.69 -33.35 4.40
N LEU A 733 38.82 -32.39 4.76
CA LEU A 733 37.60 -32.10 4.02
C LEU A 733 37.87 -31.36 2.69
N GLU A 734 37.39 -31.94 1.60
CA GLU A 734 37.34 -31.33 0.28
C GLU A 734 35.90 -31.34 -0.23
N VAL A 735 35.45 -30.22 -0.79
CA VAL A 735 34.06 -30.03 -1.25
C VAL A 735 34.05 -29.57 -2.70
N ASP A 736 33.20 -30.20 -3.51
CA ASP A 736 32.86 -29.75 -4.85
C ASP A 736 31.78 -28.66 -4.76
N GLU A 737 32.22 -27.41 -4.96
CA GLU A 737 31.38 -26.22 -4.95
C GLU A 737 30.99 -25.73 -6.35
N SER A 738 31.18 -26.57 -7.38
CA SER A 738 30.88 -26.23 -8.78
C SER A 738 29.43 -25.81 -9.00
N ALA A 739 28.49 -26.42 -8.26
CA ALA A 739 27.07 -26.08 -8.32
C ALA A 739 26.75 -24.64 -7.88
N LEU A 740 27.59 -24.03 -7.03
CA LEU A 740 27.37 -22.69 -6.49
C LEU A 740 28.32 -21.64 -7.11
N THR A 741 29.59 -22.01 -7.30
CA THR A 741 30.65 -21.09 -7.72
C THR A 741 30.98 -21.19 -9.22
N GLY A 742 30.65 -22.33 -9.85
CA GLY A 742 31.06 -22.64 -11.22
C GLY A 742 32.50 -23.18 -11.34
N GLU A 743 33.28 -23.18 -10.26
CA GLU A 743 34.65 -23.71 -10.25
C GLU A 743 34.62 -25.24 -10.16
N SER A 744 35.28 -25.93 -11.09
CA SER A 744 35.18 -27.40 -11.24
C SER A 744 36.15 -28.20 -10.37
N LEU A 745 37.09 -27.55 -9.68
CA LEU A 745 38.07 -28.21 -8.82
C LEU A 745 37.57 -28.25 -7.37
N PRO A 746 37.71 -29.39 -6.66
CA PRO A 746 37.40 -29.48 -5.24
C PRO A 746 38.17 -28.44 -4.42
N VAL A 747 37.49 -27.82 -3.47
CA VAL A 747 38.05 -26.79 -2.59
C VAL A 747 38.36 -27.40 -1.22
N THR A 748 39.60 -27.25 -0.77
CA THR A 748 40.02 -27.65 0.59
C THR A 748 39.42 -26.70 1.61
N LYS A 749 38.83 -27.26 2.68
CA LYS A 749 38.17 -26.51 3.75
C LYS A 749 39.02 -26.44 5.02
N ALA A 750 38.85 -25.35 5.77
CA ALA A 750 39.58 -25.08 7.01
C ALA A 750 38.65 -24.42 8.03
N PRO A 751 38.77 -24.67 9.35
CA PRO A 751 37.84 -24.11 10.33
C PRO A 751 38.10 -22.63 10.63
N ASP A 752 39.22 -22.04 10.23
CA ASP A 752 39.61 -20.66 10.54
C ASP A 752 38.62 -19.59 9.99
N ALA A 753 38.53 -18.45 10.67
CA ALA A 753 37.73 -17.32 10.21
C ALA A 753 38.32 -16.68 8.93
N THR A 754 37.44 -16.20 8.04
CA THR A 754 37.78 -15.64 6.72
C THR A 754 37.16 -14.24 6.51
N PRO A 755 37.46 -13.24 7.35
CA PRO A 755 36.82 -11.92 7.27
C PRO A 755 37.03 -11.25 5.90
N GLY A 756 35.93 -10.79 5.29
CA GLY A 756 35.95 -10.10 4.00
C GLY A 756 36.11 -10.99 2.77
N ALA A 757 36.15 -12.32 2.94
CA ALA A 757 36.31 -13.26 1.83
C ALA A 757 35.04 -13.36 0.96
N PRO A 758 35.16 -13.36 -0.38
CA PRO A 758 34.05 -13.67 -1.28
C PRO A 758 33.58 -15.12 -1.08
N VAL A 759 32.34 -15.45 -1.49
CA VAL A 759 31.70 -16.77 -1.27
C VAL A 759 32.63 -17.94 -1.60
N ALA A 760 33.28 -17.90 -2.77
CA ALA A 760 34.19 -18.95 -3.25
C ALA A 760 35.47 -19.15 -2.41
N GLN A 761 35.81 -18.19 -1.53
CA GLN A 761 37.00 -18.25 -0.67
C GLN A 761 36.67 -18.45 0.82
N ARG A 762 35.39 -18.66 1.17
CA ARG A 762 34.97 -18.92 2.55
C ARG A 762 35.28 -20.36 2.95
N ALA A 763 36.56 -20.65 3.21
CA ALA A 763 37.05 -21.98 3.58
C ALA A 763 36.43 -22.52 4.87
N GLY A 764 36.00 -21.63 5.77
CA GLY A 764 35.28 -21.91 7.01
C GLY A 764 33.82 -22.38 6.86
N MET A 765 33.28 -22.37 5.65
CA MET A 765 31.87 -22.62 5.38
C MET A 765 31.69 -23.81 4.43
N VAL A 766 30.54 -24.47 4.53
CA VAL A 766 30.00 -25.39 3.51
C VAL A 766 28.60 -24.93 3.12
N PHE A 767 28.23 -25.14 1.86
CA PHE A 767 27.01 -24.57 1.29
C PHE A 767 26.01 -25.62 0.81
N GLU A 768 24.72 -25.37 0.98
CA GLU A 768 23.64 -26.27 0.54
C GLU A 768 23.78 -26.67 -0.93
N GLY A 769 23.64 -27.95 -1.22
CA GLY A 769 23.69 -28.49 -2.58
C GLY A 769 25.10 -28.75 -3.13
N THR A 770 26.15 -28.33 -2.42
CA THR A 770 27.53 -28.75 -2.70
C THR A 770 27.76 -30.20 -2.25
N THR A 771 28.78 -30.87 -2.80
CA THR A 771 29.04 -32.30 -2.52
C THR A 771 30.39 -32.49 -1.85
N VAL A 772 30.44 -33.24 -0.76
CA VAL A 772 31.70 -33.59 -0.10
C VAL A 772 32.42 -34.65 -0.94
N VAL A 773 33.62 -34.33 -1.40
CA VAL A 773 34.44 -35.22 -2.25
C VAL A 773 35.28 -36.15 -1.38
N ALA A 774 35.89 -35.61 -0.32
CA ALA A 774 36.76 -36.34 0.59
C ALA A 774 36.69 -35.78 2.01
N GLY A 775 37.11 -36.59 2.98
CA GLY A 775 37.19 -36.20 4.39
C GLY A 775 35.86 -36.26 5.15
N ASN A 776 35.93 -35.85 6.41
CA ASN A 776 34.79 -35.75 7.32
C ASN A 776 34.80 -34.41 8.04
N ALA A 777 33.63 -33.93 8.45
CA ALA A 777 33.53 -32.72 9.24
C ALA A 777 32.31 -32.70 10.16
N THR A 778 32.42 -31.94 11.24
CA THR A 778 31.28 -31.48 12.04
C THR A 778 31.02 -30.02 11.71
N ALA A 779 29.78 -29.65 11.44
CA ALA A 779 29.41 -28.30 11.05
C ALA A 779 28.16 -27.83 11.81
N LEU A 780 28.09 -26.55 12.14
CA LEU A 780 26.96 -25.89 12.76
C LEU A 780 26.09 -25.24 11.67
N VAL A 781 24.84 -25.65 11.55
CA VAL A 781 23.90 -25.08 10.56
C VAL A 781 23.67 -23.61 10.90
N VAL A 782 23.87 -22.73 9.91
CA VAL A 782 23.69 -21.27 10.08
C VAL A 782 22.55 -20.71 9.23
N ALA A 783 22.20 -21.37 8.11
CA ALA A 783 21.06 -21.00 7.27
C ALA A 783 20.44 -22.24 6.59
N THR A 784 19.12 -22.20 6.36
CA THR A 784 18.36 -23.30 5.73
C THR A 784 17.35 -22.79 4.70
N GLY A 785 17.04 -23.60 3.70
CA GLY A 785 16.02 -23.29 2.69
C GLY A 785 16.32 -22.03 1.89
N GLU A 786 15.36 -21.10 1.79
CA GLU A 786 15.54 -19.85 1.03
C GLU A 786 16.65 -18.92 1.57
N GLN A 787 17.20 -19.22 2.76
CA GLN A 787 18.24 -18.41 3.40
C GLN A 787 19.66 -18.86 3.06
N THR A 788 19.85 -20.03 2.43
CA THR A 788 21.17 -20.50 2.00
C THR A 788 21.68 -19.72 0.79
N GLU A 789 22.98 -19.75 0.51
CA GLU A 789 23.55 -19.13 -0.68
C GLU A 789 22.92 -19.72 -1.96
N ALA A 790 22.65 -21.04 -1.98
CA ALA A 790 21.93 -21.69 -3.07
C ALA A 790 20.47 -21.21 -3.17
N GLY A 791 19.74 -21.15 -2.04
CA GLY A 791 18.38 -20.62 -1.99
C GLY A 791 18.28 -19.16 -2.43
N ARG A 792 19.27 -18.35 -2.03
CA ARG A 792 19.43 -16.95 -2.47
C ARG A 792 19.73 -16.88 -3.95
N ALA A 793 20.62 -17.73 -4.49
CA ALA A 793 20.93 -17.80 -5.91
C ALA A 793 19.70 -18.18 -6.75
N VAL A 794 18.88 -19.14 -6.30
CA VAL A 794 17.62 -19.50 -6.97
C VAL A 794 16.61 -18.35 -6.93
N THR A 795 16.45 -17.73 -5.76
CA THR A 795 15.63 -16.53 -5.59
C THR A 795 16.14 -15.38 -6.46
N LEU A 796 17.45 -15.32 -6.70
CA LEU A 796 18.13 -14.38 -7.58
C LEU A 796 17.90 -14.68 -9.08
N ALA A 797 17.98 -15.95 -9.47
CA ALA A 797 17.77 -16.38 -10.85
C ALA A 797 16.31 -16.21 -11.29
N ALA A 798 15.36 -16.44 -10.38
CA ALA A 798 13.94 -16.19 -10.60
C ALA A 798 13.62 -14.70 -10.89
N ARG A 799 14.60 -13.79 -10.73
CA ARG A 799 14.49 -12.35 -10.98
C ARG A 799 14.65 -11.97 -12.44
N THR A 800 15.27 -12.82 -13.25
CA THR A 800 15.38 -12.60 -14.69
C THR A 800 14.13 -13.21 -15.33
N PRO A 801 13.17 -12.41 -15.84
CA PRO A 801 12.03 -12.97 -16.53
C PRO A 801 12.55 -13.84 -17.68
N PRO A 802 12.03 -15.06 -17.86
CA PRO A 802 12.44 -15.87 -18.99
C PRO A 802 12.23 -15.05 -20.28
N PRO A 803 13.14 -15.15 -21.26
CA PRO A 803 13.03 -14.40 -22.51
C PRO A 803 11.61 -14.56 -23.06
N ALA A 804 11.01 -13.45 -23.50
CA ALA A 804 9.61 -13.39 -23.88
C ALA A 804 9.28 -14.47 -24.92
N GLY A 805 8.69 -15.58 -24.47
CA GLY A 805 8.25 -16.66 -25.34
C GLY A 805 7.12 -16.19 -26.25
N VAL A 806 6.75 -17.02 -27.22
CA VAL A 806 5.66 -16.76 -28.18
C VAL A 806 4.38 -16.28 -27.47
N GLN A 807 4.08 -16.81 -26.29
CA GLN A 807 2.91 -16.44 -25.49
C GLN A 807 2.97 -15.01 -24.93
N ALA A 808 4.14 -14.54 -24.48
CA ALA A 808 4.32 -13.15 -24.03
C ALA A 808 4.19 -12.19 -25.22
N ARG A 809 4.71 -12.57 -26.39
CA ARG A 809 4.60 -11.77 -27.62
C ARG A 809 3.17 -11.74 -28.15
N LEU A 810 2.44 -12.85 -28.12
CA LEU A 810 1.01 -12.89 -28.44
C LEU A 810 0.19 -12.05 -27.48
N GLN A 811 0.47 -12.08 -26.17
CA GLN A 811 -0.20 -11.19 -25.20
C GLN A 811 0.10 -9.71 -25.45
N GLU A 812 1.33 -9.36 -25.83
CA GLU A 812 1.70 -8.00 -26.21
C GLU A 812 0.94 -7.54 -27.48
N LEU A 813 0.89 -8.39 -28.50
CA LEU A 813 0.14 -8.12 -29.74
C LEU A 813 -1.35 -7.99 -29.49
N THR A 814 -1.94 -8.90 -28.71
CA THR A 814 -3.35 -8.84 -28.31
C THR A 814 -3.66 -7.57 -27.52
N ARG A 815 -2.77 -7.14 -26.63
CA ARG A 815 -2.91 -5.88 -25.86
C ARG A 815 -2.78 -4.63 -26.75
N LYS A 816 -2.01 -4.70 -27.84
CA LYS A 816 -1.91 -3.63 -28.84
C LYS A 816 -3.12 -3.61 -29.79
N ALA A 817 -3.70 -4.77 -30.07
CA ALA A 817 -4.80 -4.91 -31.02
C ALA A 817 -6.20 -4.70 -30.41
N LEU A 818 -6.36 -4.97 -29.10
CA LEU A 818 -7.62 -4.75 -28.38
C LEU A 818 -7.58 -3.41 -27.61
N PRO A 819 -8.64 -2.58 -27.68
CA PRO A 819 -8.68 -1.23 -27.11
C PRO A 819 -8.65 -1.16 -25.58
#